data_AF-A0A836JW84-F1
#
_entry.id   AF-A0A836JW84-F1
#
_cell.length_a   1.000
_cell.length_b   1.000
_cell.length_c   1.000
_cell.angle_alpha   90.00
_cell.angle_beta   90.00
_cell.angle_gamma   90.00
#
_symmetry.space_group_name_H-M   'P 1'
#
loop_
_entity.id
_entity.type
_entity.pdbx_description
1 polymer ?
#
loop_
_entity_poly.entity_id
_entity_poly.type
_entity_poly.pdbx_seq_one_letter_code
_entity_poly.pdbx_strand_id
1 'polypeptide(L)'
;MQQSSVRHRSSSNPVRISTIERNDKSLTRTDQRKTQTLRKSKGEASHIPRPRFRSSSSDRAGSLGRKSYLKTTGRTPLRQPITPITPVRVSTKLNVPTIVLTASSSKHHVSIPMGRSPSGDRASSVGIKGPRKDTRPLLDKTYQAALLNKIDNFFYVNQYSAMLNSNGSLRPITLKMFVEVSGFLLKYLGVRHALTMANYVEELPKCAEKIHYPGKIKSWLITANAPHSWSNVLGWIGWLVEACQVKEIAFNKYQLETLPFIGTEQQAQSYKMEFQALLECYKAWTVENRDEEAELLEQYLQNVLIQQGITDDDIAQAQKELKQEEIKLQMHEEESQKYDEKLEYLQQKLASLRAKESQQSSNIKTMGDYIKKISAETDQLNAEREVLKEQIRIGNIQYEELISIVKNQPMSKTEKENIVKKCTEIQNYIHQFDEHLKDYQKELYSLDIKFATFNNNLNKAILAYNKEVFMHIDNDVGVNFEELKLPEKGLLDSRIMDIMQEKVTLIKTFKEILMKQCNETESLIRSDAAKLEKLQEEIKSLPDENKLKEEISHINKMKADAKKKKAKLTKRIEDLKNEIKEMQDVMPDTQAVDFEIEEARDKLDAVIRRKTFLEQAAKQFFKELYEVIGEHRRALHNILTKDRTK
;
A
#
# COMPACT_ATOMS: atom_id res chain seq x y z
N MET A 1 -47.49 -16.05 -10.44
CA MET A 1 -48.74 -15.29 -10.70
C MET A 1 -48.37 -13.83 -10.90
N GLN A 2 -49.17 -13.03 -11.64
CA GLN A 2 -48.96 -11.57 -11.79
C GLN A 2 -49.07 -10.85 -10.42
N GLN A 3 -48.46 -9.71 -10.11
CA GLN A 3 -48.01 -8.51 -10.85
C GLN A 3 -49.08 -7.39 -11.00
N SER A 4 -48.74 -6.19 -10.48
CA SER A 4 -49.22 -4.83 -10.83
C SER A 4 -50.54 -4.24 -10.30
N SER A 5 -50.42 -3.13 -9.56
CA SER A 5 -50.90 -1.77 -9.94
C SER A 5 -50.29 -0.75 -8.93
N VAL A 6 -49.73 0.43 -9.22
CA VAL A 6 -49.79 1.46 -10.29
C VAL A 6 -50.67 2.67 -9.93
N ARG A 7 -50.04 3.83 -9.65
CA ARG A 7 -50.30 5.10 -10.36
C ARG A 7 -49.23 6.19 -10.09
N HIS A 8 -48.85 6.90 -11.17
CA HIS A 8 -48.08 8.15 -11.17
C HIS A 8 -49.01 9.37 -11.40
N ARG A 9 -48.51 10.59 -11.12
CA ARG A 9 -48.41 11.79 -12.00
C ARG A 9 -48.46 13.10 -11.17
N SER A 10 -47.97 14.27 -11.60
CA SER A 10 -46.87 14.67 -12.53
C SER A 10 -46.76 16.21 -12.60
N SER A 11 -45.55 16.77 -12.74
CA SER A 11 -45.25 18.12 -13.34
C SER A 11 -45.81 19.38 -12.62
N SER A 12 -45.36 20.63 -12.87
CA SER A 12 -44.39 21.20 -13.83
C SER A 12 -43.60 22.43 -13.30
N ASN A 13 -42.52 22.79 -14.00
CA ASN A 13 -41.77 24.09 -13.98
C ASN A 13 -42.68 25.31 -14.38
N PRO A 14 -42.24 26.63 -14.36
CA PRO A 14 -40.86 27.16 -14.52
C PRO A 14 -40.37 28.48 -13.81
N VAL A 15 -39.05 28.55 -13.56
CA VAL A 15 -38.04 29.61 -13.90
C VAL A 15 -38.37 31.14 -13.85
N ARG A 16 -37.57 31.95 -13.09
CA ARG A 16 -36.74 33.15 -13.51
C ARG A 16 -36.13 33.93 -12.30
N ILE A 17 -34.82 34.29 -12.28
CA ILE A 17 -34.14 35.58 -12.63
C ILE A 17 -34.59 36.77 -11.75
N SER A 18 -33.77 37.67 -11.16
CA SER A 18 -32.34 38.09 -11.30
C SER A 18 -31.44 37.65 -10.09
N THR A 19 -30.38 38.30 -9.55
CA THR A 19 -29.58 39.58 -9.66
C THR A 19 -28.12 39.30 -9.14
N ILE A 20 -27.00 40.07 -9.26
CA ILE A 20 -26.61 41.51 -9.43
C ILE A 20 -26.53 42.33 -8.10
N GLU A 21 -25.44 43.04 -7.69
CA GLU A 21 -24.07 43.23 -8.25
C GLU A 21 -23.06 43.90 -7.24
N ARG A 22 -21.74 43.92 -7.58
CA ARG A 22 -20.67 44.95 -7.33
C ARG A 22 -20.13 45.34 -5.92
N ASN A 23 -18.78 45.21 -5.80
CA ASN A 23 -17.75 46.24 -5.44
C ASN A 23 -17.80 46.99 -4.06
N ASP A 24 -16.72 47.61 -3.51
CA ASP A 24 -15.30 47.80 -3.91
C ASP A 24 -14.36 48.10 -2.68
N LYS A 25 -13.03 48.21 -2.91
CA LYS A 25 -11.96 48.99 -2.20
C LYS A 25 -12.13 49.42 -0.71
N SER A 26 -11.24 49.17 0.28
CA SER A 26 -9.76 49.17 0.46
C SER A 26 -9.16 50.43 1.15
N LEU A 27 -8.15 50.21 2.02
CA LEU A 27 -7.06 51.12 2.52
C LEU A 27 -7.17 51.89 3.86
N THR A 28 -6.04 51.86 4.61
CA THR A 28 -5.50 52.77 5.67
C THR A 28 -6.32 53.02 6.96
N ARG A 29 -5.79 53.01 8.20
CA ARG A 29 -4.47 53.24 8.86
C ARG A 29 -4.15 54.69 9.28
N THR A 30 -4.50 55.07 10.52
CA THR A 30 -3.71 55.77 11.59
C THR A 30 -4.64 55.99 12.81
N ASP A 31 -4.31 55.86 14.11
CA ASP A 31 -3.10 56.04 14.96
C ASP A 31 -3.06 57.41 15.71
N GLN A 32 -3.30 57.39 17.04
CA GLN A 32 -2.84 58.41 18.02
C GLN A 32 -2.66 57.83 19.45
N ARG A 33 -1.41 57.82 19.94
CA ARG A 33 -0.83 58.42 21.19
C ARG A 33 -1.68 58.46 22.51
N LYS A 34 -1.10 58.42 23.73
CA LYS A 34 0.12 59.13 24.21
C LYS A 34 0.61 58.68 25.64
N THR A 35 1.94 58.59 25.87
CA THR A 35 2.70 58.65 27.19
C THR A 35 2.40 57.61 28.30
N GLN A 36 3.28 57.22 29.26
CA GLN A 36 4.64 57.57 29.78
C GLN A 36 5.30 56.25 30.34
N THR A 37 6.59 55.96 30.63
CA THR A 37 7.95 56.59 30.72
C THR A 37 8.30 57.41 31.99
N LEU A 38 9.41 57.21 32.76
CA LEU A 38 10.53 56.21 32.81
C LEU A 38 11.49 56.48 34.04
N ARG A 39 12.53 55.62 34.27
CA ARG A 39 13.88 55.83 34.96
C ARG A 39 14.11 55.37 36.42
N LYS A 40 15.38 55.20 36.90
CA LYS A 40 16.61 54.49 36.38
C LYS A 40 17.90 54.60 37.25
N SER A 41 18.73 53.55 37.16
CA SER A 41 20.22 53.47 37.32
C SER A 41 20.75 52.38 36.32
N LYS A 42 22.02 51.99 36.03
CA LYS A 42 23.46 52.26 36.38
C LYS A 42 24.06 51.72 37.70
N GLY A 43 25.33 51.26 37.75
CA GLY A 43 26.32 50.94 36.68
C GLY A 43 27.32 49.83 37.12
N GLU A 44 27.78 48.94 36.22
CA GLU A 44 29.11 48.93 35.54
C GLU A 44 30.04 47.81 36.11
N ALA A 45 30.92 47.10 35.37
CA ALA A 45 31.15 46.96 33.91
C ALA A 45 31.91 45.64 33.53
N SER A 46 31.84 45.26 32.23
CA SER A 46 32.66 44.25 31.47
C SER A 46 32.65 42.76 31.95
N HIS A 47 32.98 41.72 31.14
CA HIS A 47 33.53 41.60 29.76
C HIS A 47 32.81 40.49 28.92
N ILE A 48 32.42 40.84 27.67
CA ILE A 48 32.66 40.13 26.37
C ILE A 48 32.15 38.67 26.12
N PRO A 49 31.67 38.31 24.89
CA PRO A 49 30.29 37.79 24.77
C PRO A 49 30.04 36.55 23.86
N ARG A 50 28.75 36.23 23.62
CA ARG A 50 28.23 35.34 22.55
C ARG A 50 27.78 36.11 21.29
N PRO A 51 27.92 35.53 20.08
CA PRO A 51 27.04 35.75 18.92
C PRO A 51 26.30 34.44 18.51
N ARG A 52 25.05 34.33 18.03
CA ARG A 52 23.92 35.23 17.66
C ARG A 52 23.67 35.53 16.15
N PHE A 53 22.87 34.66 15.52
CA PHE A 53 21.83 34.87 14.47
C PHE A 53 22.12 35.54 13.08
N ARG A 54 21.44 34.95 12.07
CA ARG A 54 20.80 35.56 10.86
C ARG A 54 21.61 36.01 9.63
N SER A 55 21.48 35.19 8.57
CA SER A 55 20.79 35.51 7.28
C SER A 55 21.23 36.63 6.32
N SER A 56 21.44 36.21 5.05
CA SER A 56 21.07 36.87 3.78
C SER A 56 22.11 37.74 3.02
N SER A 57 22.08 37.60 1.67
CA SER A 57 22.48 38.60 0.63
C SER A 57 23.99 38.95 0.50
N SER A 58 24.58 39.28 -0.66
CA SER A 58 24.34 39.04 -2.12
C SER A 58 25.59 39.52 -2.92
N ASP A 59 25.67 39.23 -4.23
CA ASP A 59 26.57 39.81 -5.27
C ASP A 59 28.09 39.55 -5.14
N ARG A 60 28.87 39.25 -6.19
CA ARG A 60 28.84 39.55 -7.65
C ARG A 60 29.14 38.28 -8.49
N ALA A 61 28.56 38.04 -9.68
CA ALA A 61 28.83 38.63 -11.02
C ALA A 61 30.32 38.52 -11.48
N GLY A 62 30.71 38.15 -12.71
CA GLY A 62 30.06 37.74 -13.98
C GLY A 62 31.16 37.18 -14.93
N SER A 63 31.02 36.78 -16.20
CA SER A 63 30.23 37.32 -17.31
C SER A 63 30.47 36.50 -18.61
N LEU A 64 29.50 36.52 -19.54
CA LEU A 64 29.55 36.38 -21.03
C LEU A 64 30.69 35.59 -21.75
N GLY A 65 30.30 34.69 -22.67
CA GLY A 65 31.22 33.93 -23.54
C GLY A 65 31.27 34.32 -25.04
N ARG A 66 31.99 33.52 -25.84
CA ARG A 66 32.04 33.46 -27.33
C ARG A 66 32.32 32.00 -27.73
N LYS A 67 31.64 31.36 -28.71
CA LYS A 67 31.57 31.54 -30.18
C LYS A 67 32.81 31.04 -30.95
N SER A 68 32.56 30.46 -32.15
CA SER A 68 33.47 29.94 -33.22
C SER A 68 33.98 28.50 -33.08
N TYR A 69 34.19 27.70 -34.16
CA TYR A 69 33.55 27.63 -35.51
C TYR A 69 33.85 26.26 -36.19
N LEU A 70 32.94 25.81 -37.10
CA LEU A 70 33.04 24.89 -38.29
C LEU A 70 34.30 24.01 -38.50
N LYS A 71 34.23 22.76 -39.02
CA LYS A 71 33.46 22.17 -40.16
C LYS A 71 33.11 20.69 -39.88
N THR A 72 31.98 20.07 -40.28
CA THR A 72 31.61 19.48 -41.61
C THR A 72 32.73 18.70 -42.32
N THR A 73 32.55 17.49 -42.88
CA THR A 73 31.40 16.75 -43.46
C THR A 73 31.38 15.25 -43.02
N GLY A 74 30.40 14.37 -43.33
CA GLY A 74 29.04 14.54 -43.87
C GLY A 74 28.36 13.23 -44.36
N ARG A 75 27.03 13.14 -44.15
CA ARG A 75 26.00 12.23 -44.72
C ARG A 75 25.92 10.72 -44.35
N THR A 76 24.73 10.43 -43.81
CA THR A 76 23.87 9.22 -43.72
C THR A 76 23.58 8.53 -45.08
N PRO A 77 22.86 7.36 -45.21
CA PRO A 77 21.77 6.84 -44.34
C PRO A 77 21.49 5.30 -44.15
N LEU A 78 20.88 4.98 -42.99
CA LEU A 78 19.72 4.08 -42.68
C LEU A 78 19.49 2.65 -43.27
N ARG A 79 18.97 1.78 -42.36
CA ARG A 79 18.03 0.62 -42.49
C ARG A 79 18.53 -0.79 -42.93
N GLN A 80 18.67 -1.67 -41.93
CA GLN A 80 17.88 -2.91 -41.64
C GLN A 80 16.99 -3.57 -42.74
N PRO A 81 16.58 -4.86 -42.59
CA PRO A 81 17.28 -6.05 -42.01
C PRO A 81 17.03 -7.35 -42.83
N ILE A 82 17.77 -8.45 -42.60
CA ILE A 82 17.51 -9.77 -43.23
C ILE A 82 17.75 -10.95 -42.27
N THR A 83 16.87 -11.96 -42.29
CA THR A 83 16.96 -13.26 -41.58
C THR A 83 17.36 -14.41 -42.53
N PRO A 84 17.88 -15.55 -42.02
CA PRO A 84 18.65 -16.49 -42.83
C PRO A 84 17.86 -17.68 -43.43
N ILE A 85 18.23 -18.11 -44.65
CA ILE A 85 17.89 -19.40 -45.26
C ILE A 85 19.13 -19.96 -46.00
N THR A 86 19.38 -21.27 -45.89
CA THR A 86 20.46 -22.08 -46.51
C THR A 86 20.00 -22.72 -47.84
N PRO A 87 20.80 -23.52 -48.60
CA PRO A 87 22.22 -23.92 -48.46
C PRO A 87 23.06 -23.72 -49.76
N VAL A 88 24.34 -24.16 -49.75
CA VAL A 88 24.94 -25.19 -50.66
C VAL A 88 26.48 -25.22 -50.53
N ARG A 89 27.08 -26.42 -50.62
CA ARG A 89 28.55 -26.64 -50.61
C ARG A 89 29.21 -26.10 -51.89
N VAL A 90 30.38 -25.47 -51.74
CA VAL A 90 31.42 -25.36 -52.79
C VAL A 90 32.76 -25.77 -52.20
N SER A 91 33.61 -26.40 -53.00
CA SER A 91 34.93 -26.90 -52.60
C SER A 91 35.99 -25.79 -52.58
N THR A 92 36.84 -25.76 -51.56
CA THR A 92 37.98 -24.85 -51.46
C THR A 92 39.29 -25.64 -51.43
N LYS A 93 40.16 -25.40 -52.42
CA LYS A 93 41.60 -25.66 -52.32
C LYS A 93 42.34 -24.37 -52.71
N LEU A 94 43.39 -24.04 -51.96
CA LEU A 94 44.21 -22.85 -52.15
C LEU A 94 45.67 -23.26 -52.40
N ASN A 95 46.40 -22.43 -53.14
CA ASN A 95 47.86 -22.53 -53.35
C ASN A 95 48.59 -22.08 -52.05
N VAL A 96 49.91 -21.98 -51.88
CA VAL A 96 51.11 -21.68 -52.72
C VAL A 96 52.37 -22.08 -51.87
N PRO A 97 53.65 -21.90 -52.26
CA PRO A 97 54.30 -21.92 -53.58
C PRO A 97 55.51 -22.91 -53.68
N THR A 98 55.99 -23.03 -54.91
CA THR A 98 57.30 -23.50 -55.42
C THR A 98 58.57 -23.24 -54.58
N ILE A 99 59.50 -24.21 -54.61
CA ILE A 99 60.97 -23.98 -54.60
C ILE A 99 61.57 -24.70 -55.83
N VAL A 100 62.67 -24.16 -56.36
CA VAL A 100 63.35 -24.59 -57.62
C VAL A 100 64.67 -25.32 -57.29
N LEU A 101 65.12 -26.28 -58.13
CA LEU A 101 66.54 -26.43 -58.57
C LEU A 101 66.77 -27.54 -59.63
N THR A 102 67.31 -27.12 -60.79
CA THR A 102 68.31 -27.78 -61.69
C THR A 102 68.26 -29.27 -62.12
N ALA A 103 68.30 -29.46 -63.45
CA ALA A 103 69.04 -30.49 -64.24
C ALA A 103 68.62 -31.98 -64.10
N SER A 104 68.90 -32.89 -65.05
CA SER A 104 69.70 -32.80 -66.30
C SER A 104 69.07 -33.60 -67.46
N SER A 105 69.75 -33.69 -68.61
CA SER A 105 69.24 -34.21 -69.88
C SER A 105 69.51 -35.70 -70.14
N SER A 106 68.58 -36.37 -70.84
CA SER A 106 68.91 -37.16 -72.04
C SER A 106 67.70 -37.32 -72.97
N LYS A 107 67.93 -37.37 -74.29
CA LYS A 107 66.93 -37.82 -75.28
C LYS A 107 67.13 -39.31 -75.50
N HIS A 108 66.06 -40.08 -75.73
CA HIS A 108 66.01 -41.06 -76.83
C HIS A 108 64.55 -41.45 -77.12
N HIS A 109 64.28 -41.80 -78.38
CA HIS A 109 62.93 -41.97 -78.92
C HIS A 109 62.78 -43.42 -79.40
N VAL A 110 62.01 -44.25 -78.69
CA VAL A 110 61.52 -45.55 -79.19
C VAL A 110 60.08 -45.74 -78.72
N SER A 111 59.18 -46.04 -79.64
CA SER A 111 57.76 -46.27 -79.38
C SER A 111 57.43 -47.76 -79.36
N ILE A 112 56.93 -48.27 -78.23
CA ILE A 112 56.33 -49.61 -78.14
C ILE A 112 54.95 -49.48 -77.45
N PRO A 113 53.84 -49.76 -78.16
CA PRO A 113 52.51 -49.79 -77.54
C PRO A 113 52.30 -51.13 -76.82
N MET A 114 52.87 -51.26 -75.62
CA MET A 114 52.72 -52.46 -74.79
C MET A 114 51.26 -52.61 -74.34
N GLY A 115 50.61 -53.69 -74.77
CA GLY A 115 49.17 -53.88 -74.62
C GLY A 115 48.70 -53.97 -73.16
N ARG A 116 47.52 -53.42 -72.89
CA ARG A 116 46.74 -53.69 -71.67
C ARG A 116 45.35 -54.19 -72.06
N SER A 117 44.93 -55.28 -71.44
CA SER A 117 43.66 -55.95 -71.70
C SER A 117 42.45 -55.05 -71.37
N PRO A 118 41.35 -55.12 -72.14
CA PRO A 118 40.13 -54.38 -71.83
C PRO A 118 39.34 -55.07 -70.71
N SER A 119 39.34 -54.51 -69.50
CA SER A 119 38.53 -55.00 -68.38
C SER A 119 38.02 -53.86 -67.48
N GLY A 120 36.81 -54.03 -66.92
CA GLY A 120 36.25 -53.21 -65.84
C GLY A 120 36.01 -51.72 -66.13
N ASP A 121 37.03 -50.89 -65.88
CA ASP A 121 36.84 -49.67 -65.07
C ASP A 121 36.49 -48.40 -65.87
N ARG A 122 35.55 -48.49 -66.83
CA ARG A 122 35.01 -47.33 -67.57
C ARG A 122 33.48 -47.29 -67.68
N ALA A 123 32.80 -47.56 -66.57
CA ALA A 123 31.36 -47.31 -66.42
C ALA A 123 30.99 -45.81 -66.36
N SER A 124 31.92 -44.92 -66.00
CA SER A 124 31.63 -43.52 -65.63
C SER A 124 32.05 -42.43 -66.64
N SER A 125 32.75 -42.77 -67.73
CA SER A 125 33.16 -41.76 -68.73
C SER A 125 32.04 -41.46 -69.75
N VAL A 126 31.02 -40.71 -69.31
CA VAL A 126 29.96 -40.14 -70.17
C VAL A 126 30.57 -38.98 -70.98
N GLY A 127 31.02 -39.24 -72.20
CA GLY A 127 31.78 -38.22 -72.94
C GLY A 127 32.28 -38.58 -74.34
N ILE A 128 31.45 -39.20 -75.19
CA ILE A 128 31.48 -39.10 -76.67
C ILE A 128 30.15 -39.67 -77.19
N LYS A 129 29.36 -38.87 -77.92
CA LYS A 129 28.08 -39.30 -78.51
C LYS A 129 28.31 -39.94 -79.88
N GLY A 130 28.86 -41.15 -79.87
CA GLY A 130 28.85 -42.07 -81.01
C GLY A 130 28.54 -43.48 -80.51
N PRO A 131 27.84 -44.32 -81.29
CA PRO A 131 27.66 -45.72 -80.91
C PRO A 131 29.02 -46.37 -80.70
N ARG A 132 29.28 -46.87 -79.49
CA ARG A 132 30.52 -47.60 -79.19
C ARG A 132 30.65 -48.71 -80.24
N LYS A 133 31.77 -48.73 -80.97
CA LYS A 133 32.03 -49.82 -81.92
C LYS A 133 32.24 -51.09 -81.09
N ASP A 134 31.63 -52.19 -81.52
CA ASP A 134 31.87 -53.49 -80.92
C ASP A 134 33.38 -53.79 -81.01
N THR A 135 34.01 -54.01 -79.85
CA THR A 135 35.47 -54.20 -79.74
C THR A 135 35.90 -55.64 -79.96
N ARG A 136 34.93 -56.57 -80.12
CA ARG A 136 35.21 -57.99 -80.31
C ARG A 136 35.60 -58.27 -81.76
N PRO A 137 36.55 -59.17 -82.03
CA PRO A 137 36.99 -59.50 -83.38
C PRO A 137 36.00 -60.43 -84.09
N LEU A 138 34.75 -60.00 -84.25
CA LEU A 138 33.66 -60.80 -84.86
C LEU A 138 33.95 -61.25 -86.30
N LEU A 139 34.92 -60.64 -86.99
CA LEU A 139 35.35 -61.02 -88.33
C LEU A 139 36.49 -62.05 -88.36
N ASP A 140 37.17 -62.34 -87.24
CA ASP A 140 38.17 -63.40 -87.17
C ASP A 140 37.49 -64.78 -87.09
N LYS A 141 37.96 -65.70 -87.94
CA LYS A 141 37.47 -67.08 -88.01
C LYS A 141 37.87 -67.89 -86.77
N THR A 142 39.01 -67.59 -86.15
CA THR A 142 39.50 -68.28 -84.96
C THR A 142 38.62 -67.95 -83.74
N TYR A 143 38.37 -66.66 -83.53
CA TYR A 143 37.42 -66.16 -82.54
C TYR A 143 35.99 -66.67 -82.79
N GLN A 144 35.51 -66.70 -84.04
CA GLN A 144 34.21 -67.31 -84.36
C GLN A 144 34.16 -68.80 -83.98
N ALA A 145 35.19 -69.59 -84.29
CA ALA A 145 35.23 -71.00 -83.92
C ALA A 145 35.21 -71.20 -82.39
N ALA A 146 36.01 -70.41 -81.66
CA ALA A 146 36.03 -70.45 -80.20
C ALA A 146 34.68 -70.03 -79.57
N LEU A 147 34.02 -69.00 -80.13
CA LEU A 147 32.73 -68.51 -79.64
C LEU A 147 31.59 -69.49 -79.95
N LEU A 148 31.60 -70.16 -81.10
CA LEU A 148 30.67 -71.24 -81.43
C LEU A 148 30.81 -72.40 -80.44
N ASN A 149 32.04 -72.90 -80.25
CA ASN A 149 32.30 -73.98 -79.29
C ASN A 149 31.86 -73.60 -77.86
N LYS A 150 32.02 -72.32 -77.46
CA LYS A 150 31.55 -71.83 -76.15
C LYS A 150 30.03 -71.84 -76.01
N ILE A 151 29.30 -71.50 -77.08
CA ILE A 151 27.83 -71.55 -77.11
C ILE A 151 27.35 -73.00 -77.07
N ASP A 152 27.88 -73.85 -77.96
CA ASP A 152 27.49 -75.26 -78.05
C ASP A 152 27.74 -76.00 -76.73
N ASN A 153 28.91 -75.75 -76.09
CA ASN A 153 29.22 -76.27 -74.75
C ASN A 153 28.27 -75.74 -73.66
N PHE A 154 27.83 -74.47 -73.71
CA PHE A 154 26.88 -73.93 -72.73
C PHE A 154 25.52 -74.62 -72.81
N PHE A 155 25.01 -74.87 -74.03
CA PHE A 155 23.76 -75.60 -74.23
C PHE A 155 23.88 -77.07 -73.84
N TYR A 156 25.04 -77.71 -74.10
CA TYR A 156 25.31 -79.08 -73.68
C TYR A 156 25.36 -79.24 -72.14
N VAL A 157 26.19 -78.43 -71.46
CA VAL A 157 26.39 -78.51 -70.00
C VAL A 157 25.09 -78.24 -69.23
N ASN A 158 24.27 -77.30 -69.70
CA ASN A 158 22.97 -76.97 -69.09
C ASN A 158 21.81 -77.87 -69.56
N GLN A 159 22.10 -79.00 -70.23
CA GLN A 159 21.11 -79.99 -70.69
C GLN A 159 20.07 -79.45 -71.70
N TYR A 160 20.34 -78.31 -72.33
CA TYR A 160 19.48 -77.66 -73.33
C TYR A 160 19.87 -77.99 -74.78
N SER A 161 20.54 -79.12 -75.00
CA SER A 161 21.00 -79.61 -76.32
C SER A 161 19.90 -79.69 -77.38
N ALA A 162 18.62 -79.79 -76.99
CA ALA A 162 17.47 -79.73 -77.88
C ALA A 162 17.29 -78.39 -78.63
N MET A 163 18.00 -77.33 -78.23
CA MET A 163 18.07 -76.04 -78.93
C MET A 163 19.13 -76.00 -80.05
N LEU A 164 19.99 -77.02 -80.15
CA LEU A 164 21.02 -77.16 -81.18
C LEU A 164 20.51 -78.03 -82.33
N ASN A 165 21.26 -78.09 -83.45
CA ASN A 165 20.95 -79.04 -84.51
C ASN A 165 21.27 -80.49 -84.05
N SER A 166 20.78 -81.48 -84.81
CA SER A 166 21.07 -82.92 -84.58
C SER A 166 22.57 -83.30 -84.65
N ASN A 167 23.44 -82.40 -85.13
CA ASN A 167 24.89 -82.55 -85.10
C ASN A 167 25.55 -82.06 -83.79
N GLY A 168 24.76 -81.58 -82.81
CA GLY A 168 25.25 -81.03 -81.55
C GLY A 168 25.81 -79.61 -81.63
N SER A 169 25.54 -78.86 -82.70
CA SER A 169 26.01 -77.48 -82.88
C SER A 169 24.90 -76.51 -83.33
N LEU A 170 25.04 -75.24 -82.97
CA LEU A 170 24.22 -74.13 -83.47
C LEU A 170 24.40 -73.90 -85.00
N ARG A 171 25.45 -74.46 -85.62
CA ARG A 171 25.72 -74.30 -87.06
C ARG A 171 25.28 -75.56 -87.86
N PRO A 172 24.54 -75.40 -88.98
CA PRO A 172 24.02 -74.14 -89.55
C PRO A 172 22.82 -73.59 -88.76
N ILE A 173 22.73 -72.27 -88.64
CA ILE A 173 21.63 -71.64 -87.90
C ILE A 173 20.42 -71.36 -88.81
N THR A 174 19.23 -71.77 -88.37
CA THR A 174 17.97 -71.38 -89.01
C THR A 174 17.40 -70.12 -88.34
N LEU A 175 16.57 -69.36 -89.05
CA LEU A 175 15.93 -68.17 -88.48
C LEU A 175 15.05 -68.51 -87.26
N LYS A 176 14.40 -69.68 -87.28
CA LYS A 176 13.62 -70.22 -86.16
C LYS A 176 14.51 -70.45 -84.94
N MET A 177 15.60 -71.20 -85.09
CA MET A 177 16.55 -71.46 -84.01
C MET A 177 17.17 -70.16 -83.47
N PHE A 178 17.50 -69.20 -84.33
CA PHE A 178 18.01 -67.89 -83.90
C PHE A 178 17.05 -67.18 -82.93
N VAL A 179 15.75 -67.20 -83.23
CA VAL A 179 14.70 -66.62 -82.39
C VAL A 179 14.49 -67.44 -81.11
N GLU A 180 14.44 -68.77 -81.19
CA GLU A 180 14.23 -69.65 -80.03
C GLU A 180 15.41 -69.60 -79.05
N VAL A 181 16.65 -69.68 -79.54
CA VAL A 181 17.88 -69.54 -78.74
C VAL A 181 17.99 -68.15 -78.12
N SER A 182 17.72 -67.08 -78.87
CA SER A 182 17.73 -65.72 -78.34
C SER A 182 16.65 -65.52 -77.27
N GLY A 183 15.42 -65.98 -77.51
CA GLY A 183 14.32 -65.90 -76.57
C GLY A 183 14.56 -66.70 -75.29
N PHE A 184 15.15 -67.90 -75.41
CA PHE A 184 15.55 -68.72 -74.28
C PHE A 184 16.58 -68.02 -73.39
N LEU A 185 17.68 -67.52 -73.97
CA LEU A 185 18.74 -66.85 -73.20
C LEU A 185 18.27 -65.51 -72.60
N LEU A 186 17.44 -64.73 -73.31
CA LEU A 186 16.81 -63.53 -72.76
C LEU A 186 15.90 -63.86 -71.56
N LYS A 187 15.10 -64.94 -71.66
CA LYS A 187 14.29 -65.44 -70.54
C LYS A 187 15.17 -65.90 -69.37
N TYR A 188 16.29 -66.57 -69.64
CA TYR A 188 17.26 -67.01 -68.62
C TYR A 188 17.87 -65.82 -67.86
N LEU A 189 18.17 -64.71 -68.55
CA LEU A 189 18.59 -63.46 -67.91
C LEU A 189 17.47 -62.82 -67.07
N GLY A 190 16.20 -63.08 -67.37
CA GLY A 190 15.02 -62.56 -66.64
C GLY A 190 14.20 -61.54 -67.45
N VAL A 191 14.44 -61.42 -68.75
CA VAL A 191 13.65 -60.54 -69.64
C VAL A 191 12.29 -61.20 -69.88
N ARG A 192 11.22 -60.58 -69.37
CA ARG A 192 9.84 -61.11 -69.43
C ARG A 192 9.16 -61.04 -70.81
N HIS A 193 9.79 -60.48 -71.84
CA HIS A 193 9.20 -60.34 -73.17
C HIS A 193 9.33 -61.65 -73.99
N ALA A 194 8.23 -62.14 -74.54
CA ALA A 194 8.22 -63.33 -75.38
C ALA A 194 8.67 -62.97 -76.82
N LEU A 195 9.84 -63.49 -77.21
CA LEU A 195 10.34 -63.36 -78.57
C LEU A 195 9.67 -64.38 -79.49
N THR A 196 9.19 -63.95 -80.66
CA THR A 196 8.47 -64.77 -81.63
C THR A 196 8.92 -64.46 -83.06
N MET A 197 8.64 -65.38 -83.99
CA MET A 197 8.95 -65.20 -85.42
C MET A 197 8.29 -63.97 -86.06
N ALA A 198 7.22 -63.43 -85.45
CA ALA A 198 6.55 -62.22 -85.90
C ALA A 198 7.15 -60.92 -85.33
N ASN A 199 7.65 -60.94 -84.08
CA ASN A 199 8.07 -59.71 -83.37
C ASN A 199 9.60 -59.51 -83.27
N TYR A 200 10.42 -60.52 -83.57
CA TYR A 200 11.84 -60.49 -83.24
C TYR A 200 12.64 -59.33 -83.88
N VAL A 201 12.22 -58.84 -85.07
CA VAL A 201 12.89 -57.72 -85.74
C VAL A 201 12.74 -56.41 -84.95
N GLU A 202 11.64 -56.24 -84.23
CA GLU A 202 11.35 -55.04 -83.42
C GLU A 202 11.72 -55.21 -81.94
N GLU A 203 11.48 -56.39 -81.37
CA GLU A 203 11.69 -56.65 -79.94
C GLU A 203 13.13 -56.98 -79.58
N LEU A 204 13.89 -57.64 -80.46
CA LEU A 204 15.28 -58.01 -80.16
C LEU A 204 16.18 -56.76 -79.99
N PRO A 205 16.07 -55.68 -80.80
CA PRO A 205 16.75 -54.41 -80.53
C PRO A 205 16.37 -53.77 -79.18
N LYS A 206 15.08 -53.77 -78.80
CA LYS A 206 14.60 -53.24 -77.50
C LYS A 206 15.18 -54.05 -76.33
N CYS A 207 15.21 -55.38 -76.46
CA CYS A 207 15.81 -56.27 -75.47
C CYS A 207 17.32 -56.06 -75.36
N ALA A 208 18.01 -55.90 -76.49
CA ALA A 208 19.45 -55.63 -76.54
C ALA A 208 19.84 -54.29 -75.88
N GLU A 209 19.04 -53.24 -76.08
CA GLU A 209 19.22 -51.96 -75.40
C GLU A 209 18.97 -52.08 -73.88
N LYS A 210 17.91 -52.78 -73.48
CA LYS A 210 17.56 -53.03 -72.06
C LYS A 210 18.63 -53.81 -71.29
N ILE A 211 19.34 -54.73 -71.93
CA ILE A 211 20.45 -55.49 -71.34
C ILE A 211 21.83 -54.87 -71.62
N HIS A 212 21.87 -53.69 -72.25
CA HIS A 212 23.09 -52.94 -72.57
C HIS A 212 24.11 -53.70 -73.45
N TYR A 213 23.61 -54.46 -74.43
CA TYR A 213 24.43 -55.15 -75.42
C TYR A 213 25.34 -54.16 -76.19
N PRO A 214 26.66 -54.41 -76.29
CA PRO A 214 27.61 -53.45 -76.88
C PRO A 214 27.58 -53.38 -78.42
N GLY A 215 26.97 -54.36 -79.10
CA GLY A 215 26.93 -54.43 -80.57
C GLY A 215 25.69 -53.76 -81.18
N LYS A 216 25.76 -53.44 -82.48
CA LYS A 216 24.61 -52.87 -83.20
C LYS A 216 23.67 -53.98 -83.70
N ILE A 217 22.38 -53.86 -83.38
CA ILE A 217 21.33 -54.75 -83.85
C ILE A 217 20.30 -53.94 -84.64
N LYS A 218 20.29 -54.10 -85.98
CA LYS A 218 19.19 -53.62 -86.83
C LYS A 218 19.15 -54.29 -88.21
N SER A 219 20.15 -54.08 -89.05
CA SER A 219 20.12 -54.46 -90.47
C SER A 219 20.29 -55.97 -90.75
N TRP A 220 21.00 -56.70 -89.88
CA TRP A 220 21.32 -58.11 -90.09
C TRP A 220 20.22 -59.08 -89.62
N LEU A 221 19.25 -58.64 -88.82
CA LEU A 221 18.20 -59.51 -88.26
C LEU A 221 17.34 -60.18 -89.34
N ILE A 222 16.92 -59.41 -90.35
CA ILE A 222 16.07 -59.88 -91.46
C ILE A 222 16.78 -60.99 -92.27
N THR A 223 18.12 -61.04 -92.21
CA THR A 223 18.95 -62.04 -92.91
C THR A 223 19.84 -62.80 -91.95
N ALA A 224 19.37 -63.11 -90.72
CA ALA A 224 20.19 -63.77 -89.69
C ALA A 224 20.70 -65.17 -90.08
N ASN A 225 20.05 -65.85 -91.02
CA ASN A 225 20.50 -67.11 -91.61
C ASN A 225 21.58 -66.95 -92.70
N ALA A 226 21.88 -65.74 -93.15
CA ALA A 226 22.78 -65.50 -94.27
C ALA A 226 24.27 -65.43 -93.83
N PRO A 227 25.22 -65.86 -94.68
CA PRO A 227 26.65 -65.92 -94.31
C PRO A 227 27.26 -64.58 -93.86
N HIS A 228 26.80 -63.45 -94.38
CA HIS A 228 27.27 -62.11 -93.98
C HIS A 228 26.74 -61.66 -92.60
N SER A 229 25.66 -62.27 -92.11
CA SER A 229 25.08 -61.96 -90.80
C SER A 229 25.63 -62.84 -89.68
N TRP A 230 26.20 -64.01 -90.01
CA TRP A 230 26.68 -65.02 -89.06
C TRP A 230 27.59 -64.47 -87.96
N SER A 231 28.53 -63.59 -88.30
CA SER A 231 29.43 -62.94 -87.33
C SER A 231 28.71 -62.10 -86.28
N ASN A 232 27.64 -61.40 -86.66
CA ASN A 232 26.83 -60.58 -85.76
C ASN A 232 25.86 -61.44 -84.94
N VAL A 233 25.29 -62.47 -85.56
CA VAL A 233 24.43 -63.48 -84.91
C VAL A 233 25.18 -64.21 -83.80
N LEU A 234 26.39 -64.69 -84.11
CA LEU A 234 27.26 -65.38 -83.17
C LEU A 234 27.74 -64.42 -82.07
N GLY A 235 28.06 -63.17 -82.43
CA GLY A 235 28.37 -62.11 -81.47
C GLY A 235 27.22 -61.81 -80.50
N TRP A 236 25.97 -61.89 -80.95
CA TRP A 236 24.79 -61.71 -80.09
C TRP A 236 24.57 -62.90 -79.15
N ILE A 237 24.46 -64.12 -79.70
CA ILE A 237 24.19 -65.33 -78.91
C ILE A 237 25.35 -65.63 -77.94
N GLY A 238 26.60 -65.46 -78.38
CA GLY A 238 27.78 -65.65 -77.54
C GLY A 238 27.85 -64.67 -76.37
N TRP A 239 27.44 -63.41 -76.57
CA TRP A 239 27.35 -62.44 -75.48
C TRP A 239 26.22 -62.76 -74.50
N LEU A 240 25.08 -63.24 -75.00
CA LEU A 240 23.98 -63.70 -74.14
C LEU A 240 24.42 -64.89 -73.28
N VAL A 241 25.13 -65.86 -73.85
CA VAL A 241 25.74 -66.98 -73.10
C VAL A 241 26.72 -66.48 -72.03
N GLU A 242 27.57 -65.51 -72.36
CA GLU A 242 28.49 -64.89 -71.41
C GLU A 242 27.76 -64.16 -70.27
N ALA A 243 26.68 -63.43 -70.58
CA ALA A 243 25.84 -62.78 -69.58
C ALA A 243 25.14 -63.80 -68.66
N CYS A 244 24.70 -64.95 -69.19
CA CYS A 244 24.12 -66.04 -68.39
C CYS A 244 25.15 -66.64 -67.42
N GLN A 245 26.36 -66.94 -67.90
CA GLN A 245 27.46 -67.44 -67.08
C GLN A 245 27.86 -66.43 -65.98
N VAL A 246 27.89 -65.13 -66.29
CA VAL A 246 28.14 -64.07 -65.29
C VAL A 246 27.01 -63.99 -64.25
N LYS A 247 25.75 -64.18 -64.65
CA LYS A 247 24.60 -64.22 -63.74
C LYS A 247 24.69 -65.39 -62.76
N GLU A 248 25.06 -66.59 -63.23
CA GLU A 248 25.27 -67.77 -62.37
C GLU A 248 26.40 -67.54 -61.36
N ILE A 249 27.54 -67.01 -61.82
CA ILE A 249 28.68 -66.67 -60.94
C ILE A 249 28.29 -65.62 -59.90
N ALA A 250 27.47 -64.63 -60.26
CA ALA A 250 26.98 -63.62 -59.32
C ALA A 250 26.00 -64.22 -58.30
N PHE A 251 25.05 -65.06 -58.74
CA PHE A 251 24.07 -65.71 -57.88
C PHE A 251 24.74 -66.63 -56.83
N ASN A 252 25.82 -67.31 -57.20
CA ASN A 252 26.57 -68.17 -56.29
C ASN A 252 27.52 -67.40 -55.36
N LYS A 253 27.94 -66.18 -55.72
CA LYS A 253 28.86 -65.34 -54.93
C LYS A 253 28.21 -64.34 -54.00
N TYR A 254 26.95 -63.97 -54.25
CA TYR A 254 26.22 -62.96 -53.47
C TYR A 254 24.97 -63.58 -52.82
N GLN A 255 25.19 -64.66 -52.07
CA GLN A 255 24.17 -65.27 -51.21
C GLN A 255 24.23 -64.63 -49.82
N LEU A 256 23.13 -64.64 -49.06
CA LEU A 256 23.06 -63.98 -47.74
C LEU A 256 24.15 -64.44 -46.77
N GLU A 257 24.62 -65.68 -46.90
CA GLU A 257 25.71 -66.25 -46.10
C GLU A 257 27.11 -65.76 -46.50
N THR A 258 27.28 -65.31 -47.75
CA THR A 258 28.56 -64.96 -48.37
C THR A 258 28.67 -63.47 -48.75
N LEU A 259 27.69 -62.64 -48.37
CA LEU A 259 27.73 -61.19 -48.60
C LEU A 259 28.93 -60.55 -47.87
N PRO A 260 29.72 -59.71 -48.55
CA PRO A 260 30.85 -59.03 -47.93
C PRO A 260 30.37 -57.95 -46.94
N PHE A 261 30.60 -58.18 -45.64
CA PHE A 261 30.30 -57.24 -44.57
C PHE A 261 31.44 -56.25 -44.32
N ILE A 262 31.12 -55.08 -43.73
CA ILE A 262 32.08 -54.03 -43.36
C ILE A 262 31.91 -53.70 -41.86
N GLY A 263 32.76 -54.28 -41.02
CA GLY A 263 32.74 -54.11 -39.56
C GLY A 263 33.44 -55.28 -38.87
N THR A 264 33.10 -55.57 -37.60
CA THR A 264 33.62 -56.76 -36.91
C THR A 264 32.86 -58.03 -37.31
N GLU A 265 33.47 -59.21 -37.07
CA GLU A 265 32.82 -60.49 -37.33
C GLU A 265 31.59 -60.71 -36.43
N GLN A 266 31.64 -60.28 -35.17
CA GLN A 266 30.47 -60.29 -34.27
C GLN A 266 29.33 -59.42 -34.83
N GLN A 267 29.62 -58.21 -35.29
CA GLN A 267 28.62 -57.35 -35.95
C GLN A 267 28.05 -58.02 -37.21
N ALA A 268 28.90 -58.67 -38.03
CA ALA A 268 28.45 -59.41 -39.20
C ALA A 268 27.47 -60.53 -38.82
N GLN A 269 27.75 -61.27 -37.74
CA GLN A 269 26.89 -62.33 -37.23
C GLN A 269 25.57 -61.78 -36.68
N SER A 270 25.59 -60.76 -35.81
CA SER A 270 24.36 -60.16 -35.25
C SER A 270 23.48 -59.55 -36.34
N TYR A 271 24.03 -58.76 -37.28
CA TYR A 271 23.26 -58.21 -38.40
C TYR A 271 22.75 -59.29 -39.36
N LYS A 272 23.47 -60.41 -39.54
CA LYS A 272 22.97 -61.55 -40.31
C LYS A 272 21.77 -62.22 -39.63
N MET A 273 21.82 -62.41 -38.31
CA MET A 273 20.67 -62.94 -37.54
C MET A 273 19.48 -61.98 -37.58
N GLU A 274 19.70 -60.68 -37.32
CA GLU A 274 18.66 -59.65 -37.37
C GLU A 274 17.99 -59.59 -38.76
N PHE A 275 18.78 -59.57 -39.84
CA PHE A 275 18.24 -59.55 -41.21
C PHE A 275 17.51 -60.86 -41.57
N GLN A 276 18.00 -62.02 -41.10
CA GLN A 276 17.34 -63.29 -41.35
C GLN A 276 16.01 -63.38 -40.58
N ALA A 277 16.00 -63.06 -39.28
CA ALA A 277 14.80 -63.03 -38.46
C ALA A 277 13.76 -62.06 -39.04
N LEU A 278 14.17 -60.84 -39.41
CA LEU A 278 13.28 -59.86 -40.06
C LEU A 278 12.73 -60.38 -41.41
N LEU A 279 13.53 -61.08 -42.19
CA LEU A 279 13.11 -61.71 -43.45
C LEU A 279 12.16 -62.90 -43.23
N GLU A 280 12.24 -63.58 -42.08
CA GLU A 280 11.37 -64.69 -41.70
C GLU A 280 10.04 -64.19 -41.10
N CYS A 281 10.08 -63.21 -40.18
CA CYS A 281 8.91 -62.46 -39.74
C CYS A 281 8.16 -61.83 -40.92
N TYR A 282 8.87 -61.26 -41.92
CA TYR A 282 8.22 -60.73 -43.13
C TYR A 282 7.53 -61.81 -43.98
N LYS A 283 8.03 -63.06 -44.01
CA LYS A 283 7.32 -64.18 -44.66
C LYS A 283 6.07 -64.55 -43.86
N ALA A 284 6.18 -64.74 -42.55
CA ALA A 284 5.07 -65.07 -41.66
C ALA A 284 3.96 -64.01 -41.75
N TRP A 285 4.33 -62.72 -41.71
CA TRP A 285 3.44 -61.58 -41.93
C TRP A 285 2.77 -61.60 -43.31
N THR A 286 3.51 -61.94 -44.38
CA THR A 286 2.96 -62.09 -45.75
C THR A 286 1.97 -63.26 -45.89
N VAL A 287 2.00 -64.21 -44.94
CA VAL A 287 1.09 -65.36 -44.84
C VAL A 287 0.01 -65.14 -43.75
N GLU A 288 0.00 -63.96 -43.11
CA GLU A 288 -0.84 -63.58 -41.96
C GLU A 288 -0.69 -64.46 -40.69
N ASN A 289 0.40 -65.24 -40.58
CA ASN A 289 0.65 -66.12 -39.44
C ASN A 289 1.35 -65.39 -38.27
N ARG A 290 0.55 -64.86 -37.34
CA ARG A 290 1.03 -64.03 -36.22
C ARG A 290 1.66 -64.80 -35.07
N ASP A 291 1.26 -66.05 -34.88
CA ASP A 291 1.81 -66.88 -33.80
C ASP A 291 3.25 -67.31 -34.14
N GLU A 292 3.50 -67.64 -35.41
CA GLU A 292 4.85 -67.85 -35.98
C GLU A 292 5.70 -66.56 -35.93
N GLU A 293 5.12 -65.38 -36.17
CA GLU A 293 5.83 -64.10 -36.01
C GLU A 293 6.32 -63.88 -34.55
N ALA A 294 5.50 -64.24 -33.55
CA ALA A 294 5.87 -64.14 -32.14
C ALA A 294 6.94 -65.17 -31.74
N GLU A 295 6.81 -66.44 -32.18
CA GLU A 295 7.81 -67.47 -31.91
C GLU A 295 9.18 -67.15 -32.54
N LEU A 296 9.21 -66.59 -33.75
CA LEU A 296 10.45 -66.14 -34.41
C LEU A 296 11.13 -64.98 -33.67
N LEU A 297 10.34 -64.05 -33.10
CA LEU A 297 10.87 -62.96 -32.29
C LEU A 297 11.45 -63.44 -30.96
N GLU A 298 10.78 -64.37 -30.27
CA GLU A 298 11.29 -64.96 -29.03
C GLU A 298 12.57 -65.77 -29.28
N GLN A 299 12.61 -66.56 -30.37
CA GLN A 299 13.83 -67.25 -30.79
C GLN A 299 14.97 -66.28 -31.13
N TYR A 300 14.68 -65.14 -31.79
CA TYR A 300 15.69 -64.11 -32.02
C TYR A 300 16.21 -63.51 -30.70
N LEU A 301 15.34 -63.20 -29.74
CA LEU A 301 15.73 -62.69 -28.42
C LEU A 301 16.61 -63.69 -27.67
N GLN A 302 16.25 -64.98 -27.64
CA GLN A 302 17.07 -66.01 -26.98
C GLN A 302 18.43 -66.16 -27.67
N ASN A 303 18.49 -66.11 -29.01
CA ASN A 303 19.76 -66.12 -29.74
C ASN A 303 20.63 -64.87 -29.43
N VAL A 304 20.02 -63.70 -29.19
CA VAL A 304 20.73 -62.49 -28.76
C VAL A 304 21.25 -62.61 -27.32
N LEU A 305 20.48 -63.19 -26.39
CA LEU A 305 20.94 -63.47 -25.02
C LEU A 305 22.14 -64.44 -25.02
N ILE A 306 22.08 -65.50 -25.83
CA ILE A 306 23.18 -66.45 -26.03
C ILE A 306 24.42 -65.75 -26.64
N GLN A 307 24.25 -64.85 -27.62
CA GLN A 307 25.37 -64.06 -28.16
C GLN A 307 26.00 -63.11 -27.13
N GLN A 308 25.22 -62.61 -26.15
CA GLN A 308 25.71 -61.75 -25.07
C GLN A 308 26.30 -62.54 -23.90
N GLY A 309 26.17 -63.88 -23.89
CA GLY A 309 26.65 -64.74 -22.80
C GLY A 309 25.82 -64.64 -21.51
N ILE A 310 24.55 -64.22 -21.62
CA ILE A 310 23.61 -64.14 -20.49
C ILE A 310 22.98 -65.52 -20.30
N THR A 311 23.06 -66.06 -19.08
CA THR A 311 22.53 -67.37 -18.71
C THR A 311 21.15 -67.21 -18.06
N ASP A 312 20.30 -68.24 -18.16
CA ASP A 312 19.02 -68.28 -17.43
C ASP A 312 19.23 -68.14 -15.89
N ASP A 313 20.36 -68.62 -15.37
CA ASP A 313 20.79 -68.42 -13.97
C ASP A 313 21.04 -66.94 -13.62
N ASP A 314 21.60 -66.14 -14.53
CA ASP A 314 21.82 -64.70 -14.33
C ASP A 314 20.49 -63.96 -14.27
N ILE A 315 19.55 -64.34 -15.15
CA ILE A 315 18.18 -63.80 -15.18
C ILE A 315 17.43 -64.19 -13.89
N ALA A 316 17.53 -65.44 -13.45
CA ALA A 316 16.89 -65.92 -12.23
C ALA A 316 17.48 -65.26 -10.96
N GLN A 317 18.79 -65.01 -10.93
CA GLN A 317 19.44 -64.30 -9.83
C GLN A 317 19.02 -62.81 -9.82
N ALA A 318 18.95 -62.15 -10.97
CA ALA A 318 18.46 -60.76 -11.07
C ALA A 318 16.99 -60.61 -10.61
N GLN A 319 16.10 -61.54 -11.00
CA GLN A 319 14.71 -61.56 -10.53
C GLN A 319 14.61 -61.79 -9.02
N LYS A 320 15.49 -62.63 -8.46
CA LYS A 320 15.56 -62.91 -7.03
C LYS A 320 16.11 -61.74 -6.22
N GLU A 321 17.09 -61.00 -6.75
CA GLU A 321 17.60 -59.76 -6.15
C GLU A 321 16.54 -58.65 -6.17
N LEU A 322 15.87 -58.42 -7.30
CA LEU A 322 14.74 -57.49 -7.42
C LEU A 322 13.69 -57.76 -6.34
N LYS A 323 13.24 -59.02 -6.22
CA LYS A 323 12.25 -59.44 -5.22
C LYS A 323 12.71 -59.27 -3.76
N GLN A 324 14.03 -59.29 -3.50
CA GLN A 324 14.57 -59.00 -2.17
C GLN A 324 14.58 -57.49 -1.88
N GLU A 325 14.88 -56.65 -2.86
CA GLU A 325 14.80 -55.19 -2.70
C GLU A 325 13.35 -54.69 -2.60
N GLU A 326 12.40 -55.28 -3.33
CA GLU A 326 10.96 -54.99 -3.20
C GLU A 326 10.46 -55.21 -1.75
N ILE A 327 10.87 -56.31 -1.11
CA ILE A 327 10.50 -56.61 0.29
C ILE A 327 11.16 -55.61 1.27
N LYS A 328 12.42 -55.22 1.05
CA LYS A 328 13.10 -54.20 1.87
C LYS A 328 12.43 -52.84 1.73
N LEU A 329 12.07 -52.44 0.50
CA LEU A 329 11.37 -51.20 0.23
C LEU A 329 10.03 -51.16 0.97
N GLN A 330 9.21 -52.21 0.87
CA GLN A 330 7.94 -52.28 1.59
C GLN A 330 8.14 -52.16 3.12
N MET A 331 9.13 -52.84 3.71
CA MET A 331 9.42 -52.70 5.13
C MET A 331 9.80 -51.26 5.52
N HIS A 332 10.61 -50.58 4.71
CA HIS A 332 10.98 -49.18 4.96
C HIS A 332 9.83 -48.18 4.74
N GLU A 333 8.91 -48.45 3.80
CA GLU A 333 7.66 -47.67 3.65
C GLU A 333 6.77 -47.83 4.88
N GLU A 334 6.60 -49.06 5.37
CA GLU A 334 5.87 -49.33 6.62
C GLU A 334 6.55 -48.73 7.87
N GLU A 335 7.89 -48.66 7.90
CA GLU A 335 8.62 -47.95 8.95
C GLU A 335 8.40 -46.43 8.86
N SER A 336 8.48 -45.84 7.66
CA SER A 336 8.23 -44.41 7.45
C SER A 336 6.85 -44.01 7.94
N GLN A 337 5.80 -44.75 7.56
CA GLN A 337 4.43 -44.49 8.01
C GLN A 337 4.32 -44.47 9.53
N LYS A 338 4.96 -45.42 10.24
CA LYS A 338 5.01 -45.47 11.71
C LYS A 338 5.78 -44.29 12.32
N TYR A 339 6.77 -43.73 11.62
CA TYR A 339 7.44 -42.49 12.02
C TYR A 339 6.59 -41.25 11.75
N ASP A 340 5.87 -41.19 10.64
CA ASP A 340 5.01 -40.07 10.24
C ASP A 340 3.78 -39.94 11.18
N GLU A 341 3.10 -41.04 11.51
CA GLU A 341 2.04 -41.08 12.54
C GLU A 341 2.54 -40.55 13.90
N LYS A 342 3.74 -40.97 14.29
CA LYS A 342 4.38 -40.58 15.54
C LYS A 342 4.81 -39.10 15.53
N LEU A 343 5.24 -38.59 14.38
CA LEU A 343 5.56 -37.18 14.17
C LEU A 343 4.30 -36.33 14.28
N GLU A 344 3.19 -36.74 13.64
CA GLU A 344 1.92 -36.02 13.73
C GLU A 344 1.39 -35.99 15.18
N TYR A 345 1.38 -37.14 15.88
CA TYR A 345 1.03 -37.20 17.31
C TYR A 345 1.88 -36.24 18.16
N LEU A 346 3.20 -36.19 17.95
CA LEU A 346 4.08 -35.28 18.65
C LEU A 346 3.81 -33.82 18.29
N GLN A 347 3.51 -33.51 17.03
CA GLN A 347 3.17 -32.16 16.56
C GLN A 347 1.84 -31.66 17.14
N GLN A 348 0.80 -32.51 17.17
CA GLN A 348 -0.48 -32.22 17.84
C GLN A 348 -0.28 -31.99 19.34
N LYS A 349 0.52 -32.83 20.01
CA LYS A 349 0.85 -32.71 21.44
C LYS A 349 1.63 -31.43 21.74
N LEU A 350 2.57 -31.05 20.87
CA LEU A 350 3.35 -29.80 20.97
C LEU A 350 2.45 -28.58 20.79
N ALA A 351 1.51 -28.60 19.84
CA ALA A 351 0.51 -27.55 19.67
C ALA A 351 -0.39 -27.40 20.92
N SER A 352 -0.84 -28.51 21.52
CA SER A 352 -1.60 -28.50 22.77
C SER A 352 -0.80 -27.92 23.94
N LEU A 353 0.50 -28.22 24.04
CA LEU A 353 1.38 -27.65 25.06
C LEU A 353 1.60 -26.15 24.86
N ARG A 354 1.84 -25.67 23.63
CA ARG A 354 1.93 -24.23 23.33
C ARG A 354 0.65 -23.46 23.63
N ALA A 355 -0.52 -24.06 23.39
CA ALA A 355 -1.80 -23.45 23.75
C ALA A 355 -1.94 -23.28 25.27
N LYS A 356 -1.57 -24.30 26.05
CA LYS A 356 -1.55 -24.26 27.52
C LYS A 356 -0.52 -23.26 28.07
N GLU A 357 0.68 -23.22 27.49
CA GLU A 357 1.73 -22.24 27.81
C GLU A 357 1.25 -20.80 27.57
N SER A 358 0.62 -20.54 26.42
CA SER A 358 0.03 -19.23 26.09
C SER A 358 -1.05 -18.83 27.09
N GLN A 359 -1.98 -19.74 27.43
CA GLN A 359 -3.03 -19.52 28.43
C GLN A 359 -2.44 -19.27 29.84
N GLN A 360 -1.41 -20.02 30.23
CA GLN A 360 -0.71 -19.81 31.49
C GLN A 360 0.04 -18.48 31.51
N SER A 361 0.64 -18.07 30.39
CA SER A 361 1.28 -16.75 30.23
C SER A 361 0.28 -15.59 30.35
N SER A 362 -0.92 -15.70 29.76
CA SER A 362 -1.97 -14.70 29.96
C SER A 362 -2.46 -14.65 31.41
N ASN A 363 -2.61 -15.80 32.07
CA ASN A 363 -3.03 -15.87 33.46
C ASN A 363 -1.97 -15.30 34.42
N ILE A 364 -0.68 -15.52 34.14
CA ILE A 364 0.43 -14.92 34.90
C ILE A 364 0.44 -13.40 34.74
N LYS A 365 0.16 -12.87 33.52
CA LYS A 365 0.06 -11.43 33.28
C LYS A 365 -1.10 -10.80 34.05
N THR A 366 -2.32 -11.34 33.93
CA THR A 366 -3.49 -10.80 34.63
C THR A 366 -3.34 -10.88 36.15
N MET A 367 -2.77 -11.97 36.68
CA MET A 367 -2.45 -12.09 38.11
C MET A 367 -1.37 -11.08 38.53
N GLY A 368 -0.34 -10.87 37.72
CA GLY A 368 0.70 -9.86 37.97
C GLY A 368 0.16 -8.42 37.97
N ASP A 369 -0.76 -8.10 37.07
CA ASP A 369 -1.42 -6.79 37.03
C ASP A 369 -2.40 -6.59 38.19
N TYR A 370 -3.09 -7.66 38.63
CA TYR A 370 -3.89 -7.65 39.86
C TYR A 370 -3.02 -7.44 41.12
N ILE A 371 -1.85 -8.09 41.20
CA ILE A 371 -0.88 -7.87 42.28
C ILE A 371 -0.37 -6.42 42.29
N LYS A 372 -0.03 -5.83 41.13
CA LYS A 372 0.36 -4.40 41.03
C LYS A 372 -0.75 -3.47 41.53
N LYS A 373 -2.01 -3.79 41.21
CA LYS A 373 -3.16 -3.03 41.68
C LYS A 373 -3.27 -3.10 43.21
N ILE A 374 -3.24 -4.30 43.79
CA ILE A 374 -3.28 -4.47 45.25
C ILE A 374 -2.09 -3.80 45.94
N SER A 375 -0.88 -3.86 45.38
CA SER A 375 0.27 -3.16 45.99
C SER A 375 0.08 -1.65 45.96
N ALA A 376 -0.40 -1.06 44.85
CA ALA A 376 -0.69 0.37 44.78
C ALA A 376 -1.80 0.80 45.77
N GLU A 377 -2.87 0.02 45.89
CA GLU A 377 -3.94 0.25 46.89
C GLU A 377 -3.41 0.10 48.33
N THR A 378 -2.50 -0.86 48.58
CA THR A 378 -1.87 -1.07 49.88
C THR A 378 -0.90 0.05 50.25
N ASP A 379 -0.10 0.53 49.30
CA ASP A 379 0.83 1.63 49.48
C ASP A 379 0.09 2.95 49.73
N GLN A 380 -1.02 3.20 49.02
CA GLN A 380 -1.92 4.32 49.28
C GLN A 380 -2.50 4.24 50.70
N LEU A 381 -3.08 3.10 51.08
CA LEU A 381 -3.67 2.91 52.42
C LEU A 381 -2.61 3.03 53.55
N ASN A 382 -1.37 2.62 53.31
CA ASN A 382 -0.26 2.83 54.25
C ASN A 382 0.14 4.31 54.36
N ALA A 383 0.15 5.06 53.26
CA ALA A 383 0.41 6.49 53.27
C ALA A 383 -0.71 7.26 54.01
N GLU A 384 -1.98 6.95 53.72
CA GLU A 384 -3.14 7.51 54.42
C GLU A 384 -3.11 7.18 55.92
N ARG A 385 -2.77 5.94 56.28
CA ARG A 385 -2.60 5.50 57.67
C ARG A 385 -1.52 6.29 58.42
N GLU A 386 -0.35 6.50 57.82
CA GLU A 386 0.73 7.24 58.50
C GLU A 386 0.42 8.74 58.60
N VAL A 387 -0.31 9.32 57.64
CA VAL A 387 -0.87 10.68 57.76
C VAL A 387 -1.88 10.77 58.92
N LEU A 388 -2.83 9.83 59.02
CA LEU A 388 -3.80 9.77 60.12
C LEU A 388 -3.14 9.59 61.49
N LYS A 389 -2.11 8.74 61.56
CA LYS A 389 -1.30 8.51 62.77
C LYS A 389 -0.54 9.77 63.20
N GLU A 390 -0.01 10.55 62.27
CA GLU A 390 0.63 11.84 62.56
C GLU A 390 -0.39 12.90 63.00
N GLN A 391 -1.59 12.93 62.39
CA GLN A 391 -2.69 13.77 62.87
C GLN A 391 -3.10 13.42 64.32
N ILE A 392 -3.18 12.13 64.65
CA ILE A 392 -3.42 11.65 66.03
C ILE A 392 -2.28 12.07 66.96
N ARG A 393 -1.01 11.98 66.53
CA ARG A 393 0.14 12.43 67.33
C ARG A 393 0.06 13.92 67.65
N ILE A 394 -0.25 14.75 66.65
CA ILE A 394 -0.42 16.20 66.81
C ILE A 394 -1.62 16.51 67.72
N GLY A 395 -2.76 15.84 67.52
CA GLY A 395 -3.95 15.99 68.37
C GLY A 395 -3.71 15.61 69.82
N ASN A 396 -2.95 14.54 70.09
CA ASN A 396 -2.57 14.14 71.45
C ASN A 396 -1.64 15.16 72.12
N ILE A 397 -0.71 15.76 71.37
CA ILE A 397 0.15 16.84 71.90
C ILE A 397 -0.70 18.06 72.27
N GLN A 398 -1.60 18.50 71.38
CA GLN A 398 -2.53 19.60 71.65
C GLN A 398 -3.47 19.30 72.84
N TYR A 399 -3.86 18.04 73.03
CA TYR A 399 -4.66 17.60 74.17
C TYR A 399 -3.89 17.66 75.49
N GLU A 400 -2.65 17.19 75.55
CA GLU A 400 -1.80 17.28 76.75
C GLU A 400 -1.35 18.73 77.04
N GLU A 401 -1.11 19.54 76.02
CA GLU A 401 -0.92 20.99 76.15
C GLU A 401 -2.16 21.65 76.76
N LEU A 402 -3.36 21.34 76.25
CA LEU A 402 -4.62 21.88 76.76
C LEU A 402 -4.92 21.41 78.19
N ILE A 403 -4.65 20.14 78.52
CA ILE A 403 -4.71 19.61 79.89
C ILE A 403 -3.74 20.37 80.80
N SER A 404 -2.52 20.62 80.34
CA SER A 404 -1.50 21.34 81.11
C SER A 404 -1.90 22.80 81.34
N ILE A 405 -2.44 23.47 80.32
CA ILE A 405 -3.02 24.80 80.42
C ILE A 405 -4.19 24.83 81.42
N VAL A 406 -5.10 23.85 81.37
CA VAL A 406 -6.26 23.78 82.29
C VAL A 406 -5.84 23.45 83.73
N LYS A 407 -4.85 22.57 83.94
CA LYS A 407 -4.27 22.30 85.27
C LYS A 407 -3.56 23.52 85.87
N ASN A 408 -2.92 24.33 85.02
CA ASN A 408 -2.16 25.52 85.42
C ASN A 408 -2.99 26.83 85.37
N GLN A 409 -4.31 26.75 85.16
CA GLN A 409 -5.17 27.94 85.25
C GLN A 409 -5.31 28.39 86.71
N PRO A 410 -5.04 29.67 87.05
CA PRO A 410 -5.07 30.18 88.42
C PRO A 410 -6.49 30.39 88.98
N MET A 411 -7.51 29.86 88.30
CA MET A 411 -8.92 30.07 88.55
C MET A 411 -9.71 28.94 87.90
N SER A 412 -10.55 28.24 88.67
CA SER A 412 -11.41 27.17 88.14
C SER A 412 -12.50 27.72 87.21
N LYS A 413 -13.08 26.85 86.37
CA LYS A 413 -14.23 27.20 85.53
C LYS A 413 -15.38 27.81 86.33
N THR A 414 -15.68 27.23 87.50
CA THR A 414 -16.75 27.70 88.41
C THR A 414 -16.45 29.06 89.03
N GLU A 415 -15.19 29.36 89.36
CA GLU A 415 -14.79 30.69 89.85
C GLU A 415 -14.83 31.72 88.72
N LYS A 416 -14.40 31.37 87.50
CA LYS A 416 -14.54 32.20 86.31
C LYS A 416 -16.01 32.53 86.02
N GLU A 417 -16.90 31.53 86.07
CA GLU A 417 -18.34 31.74 85.86
C GLU A 417 -18.97 32.61 86.95
N ASN A 418 -18.56 32.47 88.20
CA ASN A 418 -18.97 33.33 89.32
C ASN A 418 -18.47 34.78 89.15
N ILE A 419 -17.21 34.96 88.72
CA ILE A 419 -16.63 36.29 88.46
C ILE A 419 -17.27 36.94 87.23
N VAL A 420 -17.49 36.21 86.14
CA VAL A 420 -18.23 36.71 84.97
C VAL A 420 -19.65 37.11 85.36
N LYS A 421 -20.36 36.31 86.17
CA LYS A 421 -21.68 36.65 86.71
C LYS A 421 -21.64 37.97 87.49
N LYS A 422 -20.70 38.12 88.43
CA LYS A 422 -20.50 39.38 89.18
C LYS A 422 -20.15 40.56 88.27
N CYS A 423 -19.33 40.36 87.24
CA CYS A 423 -19.03 41.39 86.25
C CYS A 423 -20.28 41.80 85.47
N THR A 424 -21.14 40.86 85.06
CA THR A 424 -22.42 41.19 84.41
C THR A 424 -23.42 41.85 85.36
N GLU A 425 -23.43 41.49 86.64
CA GLU A 425 -24.24 42.16 87.67
C GLU A 425 -23.79 43.62 87.86
N ILE A 426 -22.47 43.84 88.01
CA ILE A 426 -21.87 45.19 88.09
C ILE A 426 -22.10 45.99 86.80
N GLN A 427 -21.96 45.37 85.62
CA GLN A 427 -22.18 46.04 84.34
C GLN A 427 -23.66 46.40 84.13
N ASN A 428 -24.60 45.59 84.63
CA ASN A 428 -26.02 45.94 84.67
C ASN A 428 -26.29 47.11 85.63
N TYR A 429 -25.64 47.16 86.80
CA TYR A 429 -25.73 48.33 87.68
C TYR A 429 -25.17 49.60 87.03
N ILE A 430 -24.00 49.52 86.37
CA ILE A 430 -23.42 50.65 85.62
C ILE A 430 -24.40 51.10 84.53
N HIS A 431 -25.00 50.19 83.76
CA HIS A 431 -25.97 50.56 82.73
C HIS A 431 -27.24 51.22 83.32
N GLN A 432 -27.71 50.77 84.49
CA GLN A 432 -28.80 51.43 85.21
C GLN A 432 -28.42 52.85 85.65
N PHE A 433 -27.21 53.04 86.20
CA PHE A 433 -26.69 54.38 86.53
C PHE A 433 -26.52 55.26 85.28
N ASP A 434 -26.09 54.71 84.13
CA ASP A 434 -26.00 55.44 82.87
C ASP A 434 -27.39 55.88 82.34
N GLU A 435 -28.44 55.05 82.46
CA GLU A 435 -29.80 55.48 82.13
C GLU A 435 -30.32 56.55 83.09
N HIS A 436 -30.08 56.41 84.40
CA HIS A 436 -30.42 57.46 85.37
C HIS A 436 -29.67 58.77 85.09
N LEU A 437 -28.38 58.72 84.72
CA LEU A 437 -27.61 59.90 84.30
C LEU A 437 -28.17 60.53 83.01
N LYS A 438 -28.57 59.72 82.02
CA LYS A 438 -29.26 60.22 80.81
C LYS A 438 -30.59 60.87 81.15
N ASP A 439 -31.37 60.30 82.08
CA ASP A 439 -32.65 60.88 82.50
C ASP A 439 -32.47 62.20 83.26
N TYR A 440 -31.52 62.28 84.20
CA TYR A 440 -31.14 63.55 84.81
C TYR A 440 -30.61 64.57 83.78
N GLN A 441 -29.89 64.13 82.74
CA GLN A 441 -29.43 65.02 81.68
C GLN A 441 -30.57 65.50 80.76
N LYS A 442 -31.58 64.66 80.47
CA LYS A 442 -32.82 65.05 79.79
C LYS A 442 -33.62 66.05 80.63
N GLU A 443 -33.70 65.85 81.95
CA GLU A 443 -34.41 66.73 82.86
C GLU A 443 -33.69 68.08 83.03
N LEU A 444 -32.35 68.08 83.17
CA LEU A 444 -31.53 69.29 83.16
C LEU A 444 -31.75 70.10 81.87
N TYR A 445 -31.69 69.44 80.70
CA TYR A 445 -31.94 70.08 79.40
C TYR A 445 -33.40 70.59 79.27
N SER A 446 -34.36 69.92 79.90
CA SER A 446 -35.74 70.42 80.02
C SER A 446 -35.83 71.67 80.90
N LEU A 447 -35.09 71.73 82.01
CA LEU A 447 -34.96 72.92 82.85
C LEU A 447 -34.27 74.06 82.09
N ASP A 448 -33.19 73.81 81.36
CA ASP A 448 -32.47 74.83 80.58
C ASP A 448 -33.37 75.44 79.49
N ILE A 449 -34.18 74.63 78.80
CA ILE A 449 -35.16 75.13 77.82
C ILE A 449 -36.26 75.98 78.52
N LYS A 450 -36.76 75.53 79.68
CA LYS A 450 -37.73 76.31 80.47
C LYS A 450 -37.12 77.63 80.95
N PHE A 451 -35.91 77.61 81.46
CA PHE A 451 -35.17 78.79 81.93
C PHE A 451 -34.89 79.77 80.80
N ALA A 452 -34.42 79.28 79.64
CA ALA A 452 -34.20 80.10 78.45
C ALA A 452 -35.49 80.73 77.91
N THR A 453 -36.62 80.00 77.94
CA THR A 453 -37.92 80.56 77.52
C THR A 453 -38.48 81.56 78.53
N PHE A 454 -38.35 81.33 79.84
CA PHE A 454 -38.67 82.34 80.87
C PHE A 454 -37.81 83.60 80.73
N ASN A 455 -36.49 83.46 80.57
CA ASN A 455 -35.57 84.59 80.40
C ASN A 455 -35.88 85.39 79.12
N ASN A 456 -36.18 84.72 78.00
CA ASN A 456 -36.58 85.38 76.75
C ASN A 456 -37.90 86.16 76.92
N ASN A 457 -38.89 85.57 77.61
CA ASN A 457 -40.16 86.24 77.90
C ASN A 457 -39.99 87.44 78.86
N LEU A 458 -39.12 87.34 79.87
CA LEU A 458 -38.79 88.45 80.78
C LEU A 458 -38.10 89.60 80.03
N ASN A 459 -37.12 89.30 79.17
CA ASN A 459 -36.46 90.32 78.34
C ASN A 459 -37.46 91.00 77.38
N LYS A 460 -38.40 90.27 76.78
CA LYS A 460 -39.49 90.86 75.97
C LYS A 460 -40.36 91.81 76.79
N ALA A 461 -40.73 91.44 78.01
CA ALA A 461 -41.53 92.29 78.90
C ALA A 461 -40.78 93.58 79.30
N ILE A 462 -39.48 93.48 79.58
CA ILE A 462 -38.63 94.64 79.91
C ILE A 462 -38.43 95.56 78.71
N LEU A 463 -38.19 95.01 77.51
CA LEU A 463 -38.09 95.80 76.28
C LEU A 463 -39.42 96.48 75.93
N ALA A 464 -40.56 95.82 76.18
CA ALA A 464 -41.87 96.44 76.03
C ALA A 464 -42.08 97.59 77.03
N TYR A 465 -41.74 97.37 78.31
CA TYR A 465 -41.83 98.42 79.34
C TYR A 465 -40.94 99.63 79.04
N ASN A 466 -39.65 99.40 78.71
CA ASN A 466 -38.71 100.47 78.39
C ASN A 466 -39.14 101.27 77.15
N LYS A 467 -39.73 100.61 76.15
CA LYS A 467 -40.33 101.29 74.99
C LYS A 467 -41.50 102.18 75.42
N GLU A 468 -42.39 101.68 76.26
CA GLU A 468 -43.57 102.44 76.68
C GLU A 468 -43.19 103.66 77.55
N VAL A 469 -42.19 103.53 78.44
CA VAL A 469 -41.60 104.66 79.18
C VAL A 469 -41.01 105.72 78.24
N PHE A 470 -40.37 105.30 77.15
CA PHE A 470 -39.82 106.22 76.13
C PHE A 470 -40.90 106.91 75.27
N MET A 471 -42.08 106.30 75.10
CA MET A 471 -43.15 106.83 74.23
C MET A 471 -44.11 107.81 74.92
N HIS A 472 -44.22 107.80 76.25
CA HIS A 472 -45.26 108.54 76.99
C HIS A 472 -44.74 109.55 78.03
N ILE A 473 -43.43 109.79 78.09
CA ILE A 473 -42.85 110.90 78.86
C ILE A 473 -42.45 111.99 77.86
N ASP A 474 -42.96 113.20 78.06
CA ASP A 474 -42.55 114.42 77.36
C ASP A 474 -41.75 115.34 78.29
N ASN A 475 -40.85 116.15 77.73
CA ASN A 475 -39.80 116.88 78.46
C ASN A 475 -40.28 117.96 79.46
N ASP A 476 -41.58 118.19 79.61
CA ASP A 476 -42.16 119.23 80.48
C ASP A 476 -42.49 118.72 81.91
N VAL A 477 -42.39 117.39 82.15
CA VAL A 477 -42.46 116.80 83.50
C VAL A 477 -41.04 116.45 83.96
N GLY A 478 -40.42 117.35 84.72
CA GLY A 478 -38.97 117.35 85.02
C GLY A 478 -38.43 116.14 85.81
N VAL A 479 -38.29 115.00 85.15
CA VAL A 479 -37.73 113.73 85.66
C VAL A 479 -36.81 113.13 84.59
N ASN A 480 -35.68 112.56 84.99
CA ASN A 480 -34.66 112.06 84.04
C ASN A 480 -34.99 110.64 83.54
N PHE A 481 -35.07 110.46 82.21
CA PHE A 481 -35.42 109.19 81.55
C PHE A 481 -34.53 108.01 81.95
N GLU A 482 -33.22 108.23 82.10
CA GLU A 482 -32.27 107.16 82.50
C GLU A 482 -32.54 106.62 83.91
N GLU A 483 -33.29 107.35 84.73
CA GLU A 483 -33.59 106.96 86.11
C GLU A 483 -34.81 106.02 86.21
N LEU A 484 -35.76 106.04 85.26
CA LEU A 484 -36.92 105.13 85.24
C LEU A 484 -36.68 103.82 84.45
N LYS A 485 -35.63 103.75 83.62
CA LYS A 485 -35.39 102.60 82.74
C LYS A 485 -35.09 101.31 83.51
N LEU A 486 -35.70 100.18 83.10
CA LEU A 486 -35.38 98.86 83.66
C LEU A 486 -34.10 98.27 83.01
N PRO A 487 -33.25 97.54 83.78
CA PRO A 487 -32.01 96.97 83.25
C PRO A 487 -32.21 95.94 82.14
N GLU A 488 -31.64 96.20 80.96
CA GLU A 488 -31.70 95.33 79.78
C GLU A 488 -30.62 94.22 79.78
N LYS A 489 -29.74 94.23 80.79
CA LYS A 489 -28.64 93.27 80.99
C LYS A 489 -28.42 93.04 82.47
N GLY A 490 -27.95 91.86 82.87
CA GLY A 490 -27.66 91.52 84.27
C GLY A 490 -28.83 90.93 85.07
N LEU A 491 -29.95 90.59 84.42
CA LEU A 491 -31.18 90.05 85.03
C LEU A 491 -31.04 88.72 85.80
N LEU A 492 -29.84 88.13 85.82
CA LEU A 492 -29.50 86.89 86.52
C LEU A 492 -28.47 87.11 87.65
N ASP A 493 -28.08 88.36 87.91
CA ASP A 493 -27.28 88.72 89.09
C ASP A 493 -28.19 88.74 90.33
N SER A 494 -27.74 88.16 91.44
CA SER A 494 -28.52 88.12 92.69
C SER A 494 -28.92 89.50 93.21
N ARG A 495 -28.21 90.57 92.81
CA ARG A 495 -28.44 91.96 93.22
C ARG A 495 -29.50 92.68 92.37
N ILE A 496 -30.03 92.03 91.32
CA ILE A 496 -31.05 92.65 90.46
C ILE A 496 -32.38 92.88 91.18
N MET A 497 -32.68 92.09 92.21
CA MET A 497 -33.85 92.28 93.08
C MET A 497 -33.79 93.62 93.81
N ASP A 498 -32.64 94.00 94.33
CA ASP A 498 -32.44 95.27 95.04
C ASP A 498 -32.61 96.46 94.08
N ILE A 499 -32.02 96.36 92.89
CA ILE A 499 -32.16 97.36 91.82
C ILE A 499 -33.61 97.48 91.34
N MET A 500 -34.34 96.36 91.19
CA MET A 500 -35.76 96.40 90.83
C MET A 500 -36.60 97.00 91.96
N GLN A 501 -36.28 96.74 93.23
CA GLN A 501 -36.98 97.33 94.38
C GLN A 501 -36.76 98.86 94.42
N GLU A 502 -35.54 99.33 94.16
CA GLU A 502 -35.21 100.74 94.02
C GLU A 502 -36.00 101.41 92.87
N LYS A 503 -35.99 100.81 91.67
CA LYS A 503 -36.79 101.31 90.54
C LYS A 503 -38.30 101.29 90.84
N VAL A 504 -38.82 100.29 91.54
CA VAL A 504 -40.23 100.24 91.99
C VAL A 504 -40.55 101.39 92.94
N THR A 505 -39.64 101.75 93.86
CA THR A 505 -39.84 102.94 94.71
C THR A 505 -39.82 104.25 93.91
N LEU A 506 -38.95 104.37 92.90
CA LEU A 506 -38.87 105.54 92.01
C LEU A 506 -40.11 105.69 91.12
N ILE A 507 -40.61 104.57 90.57
CA ILE A 507 -41.86 104.52 89.80
C ILE A 507 -43.06 104.88 90.69
N LYS A 508 -43.03 104.49 91.98
CA LYS A 508 -44.11 104.84 92.93
C LYS A 508 -44.12 106.34 93.24
N THR A 509 -42.98 106.97 93.50
CA THR A 509 -42.92 108.42 93.72
C THR A 509 -43.28 109.21 92.45
N PHE A 510 -42.85 108.76 91.27
CA PHE A 510 -43.27 109.34 89.99
C PHE A 510 -44.79 109.24 89.77
N LYS A 511 -45.40 108.09 90.09
CA LYS A 511 -46.85 107.90 90.03
C LYS A 511 -47.60 108.80 91.02
N GLU A 512 -47.06 109.04 92.21
CA GLU A 512 -47.63 109.97 93.21
C GLU A 512 -47.52 111.44 92.79
N ILE A 513 -46.52 111.80 91.97
CA ILE A 513 -46.40 113.13 91.34
C ILE A 513 -47.42 113.29 90.21
N LEU A 514 -47.45 112.36 89.25
CA LEU A 514 -48.42 112.38 88.14
C LEU A 514 -49.87 112.38 88.66
N MET A 515 -50.17 111.63 89.71
CA MET A 515 -51.52 111.58 90.29
C MET A 515 -51.98 112.93 90.87
N LYS A 516 -51.07 113.83 91.25
CA LYS A 516 -51.44 115.22 91.60
C LYS A 516 -51.79 116.03 90.35
N GLN A 517 -50.95 115.99 89.31
CA GLN A 517 -51.19 116.70 88.05
C GLN A 517 -52.47 116.21 87.32
N CYS A 518 -52.75 114.91 87.36
CA CYS A 518 -53.99 114.34 86.83
C CYS A 518 -55.23 114.83 87.61
N ASN A 519 -55.19 114.91 88.94
CA ASN A 519 -56.33 115.39 89.73
C ASN A 519 -56.67 116.86 89.44
N GLU A 520 -55.68 117.69 89.11
CA GLU A 520 -55.91 119.09 88.71
C GLU A 520 -56.48 119.18 87.29
N THR A 521 -55.95 118.40 86.32
CA THR A 521 -56.44 118.41 84.93
C THR A 521 -57.78 117.70 84.71
N GLU A 522 -58.10 116.65 85.49
CA GLU A 522 -59.39 115.97 85.42
C GLU A 522 -60.56 116.89 85.81
N SER A 523 -60.29 117.91 86.63
CA SER A 523 -61.29 118.95 86.98
C SER A 523 -61.74 119.79 85.77
N LEU A 524 -60.88 119.98 84.77
CA LEU A 524 -61.22 120.63 83.50
C LEU A 524 -61.85 119.65 82.51
N ILE A 525 -61.26 118.46 82.34
CA ILE A 525 -61.64 117.50 81.28
C ILE A 525 -63.08 116.98 81.45
N ARG A 526 -63.58 116.90 82.69
CA ARG A 526 -64.98 116.51 82.98
C ARG A 526 -66.04 117.47 82.42
N SER A 527 -65.67 118.64 81.88
CA SER A 527 -66.61 119.57 81.22
C SER A 527 -66.79 119.34 79.70
N ASP A 528 -65.83 118.68 79.02
CA ASP A 528 -65.85 118.54 77.55
C ASP A 528 -66.00 117.10 77.03
N ALA A 529 -65.79 116.07 77.87
CA ALA A 529 -65.90 114.66 77.48
C ALA A 529 -67.31 114.22 77.01
N ALA A 530 -68.34 115.05 77.22
CA ALA A 530 -69.75 114.77 76.85
C ALA A 530 -70.08 114.88 75.33
N LYS A 531 -69.07 114.87 74.44
CA LYS A 531 -69.23 115.23 73.01
C LYS A 531 -68.71 114.21 71.99
N LEU A 532 -67.99 113.16 72.39
CA LEU A 532 -67.21 112.30 71.46
C LEU A 532 -67.64 110.81 71.41
N GLU A 533 -68.80 110.48 71.98
CA GLU A 533 -69.40 109.13 72.05
C GLU A 533 -69.96 108.62 70.69
N LYS A 534 -69.28 108.82 69.55
CA LYS A 534 -70.00 108.75 68.25
C LYS A 534 -69.30 108.23 66.98
N LEU A 535 -68.03 107.82 66.98
CA LEU A 535 -67.30 107.61 65.71
C LEU A 535 -66.27 106.44 65.64
N GLN A 536 -66.49 105.29 66.30
CA GLN A 536 -65.59 104.14 66.05
C GLN A 536 -66.16 102.71 66.21
N GLU A 537 -67.30 102.43 65.56
CA GLU A 537 -67.69 101.06 65.19
C GLU A 537 -67.44 100.80 63.68
N GLU A 538 -66.22 100.37 63.27
CA GLU A 538 -66.02 99.80 61.92
C GLU A 538 -64.72 98.97 61.77
N ILE A 539 -64.68 98.04 60.78
CA ILE A 539 -63.53 97.19 60.32
C ILE A 539 -63.03 96.13 61.35
N LYS A 540 -63.14 94.78 61.23
CA LYS A 540 -63.65 93.75 60.26
C LYS A 540 -62.71 93.11 59.16
N SER A 541 -61.93 92.08 59.56
CA SER A 541 -61.81 90.66 59.02
C SER A 541 -61.22 90.18 57.63
N LEU A 542 -60.24 89.22 57.68
CA LEU A 542 -60.02 87.94 56.87
C LEU A 542 -59.47 87.97 55.37
N PRO A 543 -59.32 86.85 54.56
CA PRO A 543 -58.42 85.63 54.62
C PRO A 543 -57.83 84.97 53.28
N ASP A 544 -56.97 83.90 53.42
CA ASP A 544 -56.76 82.57 52.68
C ASP A 544 -56.54 82.31 51.13
N GLU A 545 -55.81 81.21 50.71
CA GLU A 545 -56.09 80.27 49.54
C GLU A 545 -55.15 79.00 49.35
N ASN A 546 -55.30 78.18 48.27
CA ASN A 546 -54.87 76.76 48.09
C ASN A 546 -54.41 76.31 46.65
N LYS A 547 -53.64 75.18 46.49
CA LYS A 547 -53.56 74.25 45.27
C LYS A 547 -52.44 73.17 45.28
N LEU A 548 -52.74 71.86 45.10
CA LEU A 548 -51.85 70.76 44.57
C LEU A 548 -52.59 69.40 44.44
N LYS A 549 -52.71 68.75 43.25
CA LYS A 549 -53.29 67.36 43.18
C LYS A 549 -53.13 66.42 41.95
N GLU A 550 -52.47 66.76 40.84
CA GLU A 550 -52.69 66.04 39.55
C GLU A 550 -51.67 64.93 39.15
N GLU A 551 -50.44 64.94 39.67
CA GLU A 551 -49.31 64.19 39.06
C GLU A 551 -49.34 62.64 39.21
N ILE A 552 -50.18 62.10 40.10
CA ILE A 552 -50.06 60.71 40.59
C ILE A 552 -50.45 59.63 39.55
N SER A 553 -51.21 59.98 38.51
CA SER A 553 -51.86 59.00 37.62
C SER A 553 -50.93 58.30 36.60
N HIS A 554 -49.89 58.98 36.11
CA HIS A 554 -49.17 58.56 34.90
C HIS A 554 -48.21 57.37 35.12
N ILE A 555 -47.65 57.23 36.32
CA ILE A 555 -46.54 56.30 36.62
C ILE A 555 -46.97 54.81 36.55
N ASN A 556 -48.20 54.50 36.93
CA ASN A 556 -48.64 53.10 37.05
C ASN A 556 -48.78 52.36 35.71
N LYS A 557 -48.99 53.08 34.59
CA LYS A 557 -49.24 52.46 33.28
C LYS A 557 -47.98 51.81 32.68
N MET A 558 -46.82 52.44 32.83
CA MET A 558 -45.53 51.93 32.31
C MET A 558 -45.07 50.61 32.96
N LYS A 559 -45.48 50.35 34.19
CA LYS A 559 -44.99 49.20 34.98
C LYS A 559 -45.55 47.84 34.50
N ALA A 560 -46.64 47.84 33.74
CA ALA A 560 -47.30 46.63 33.26
C ALA A 560 -46.62 46.00 32.02
N ASP A 561 -46.34 46.79 30.98
CA ASP A 561 -45.89 46.27 29.67
C ASP A 561 -44.48 45.70 29.69
N ALA A 562 -43.60 46.22 30.56
CA ALA A 562 -42.27 45.65 30.79
C ALA A 562 -42.34 44.17 31.23
N LYS A 563 -43.36 43.81 32.03
CA LYS A 563 -43.52 42.45 32.57
C LYS A 563 -43.95 41.45 31.48
N LYS A 564 -44.79 41.87 30.52
CA LYS A 564 -45.19 41.03 29.36
C LYS A 564 -44.05 40.77 28.37
N LYS A 565 -43.13 41.72 28.15
CA LYS A 565 -41.99 41.53 27.24
C LYS A 565 -40.97 40.52 27.77
N LYS A 566 -40.65 40.56 29.07
CA LYS A 566 -39.68 39.64 29.70
C LYS A 566 -40.08 38.16 29.53
N ALA A 567 -41.35 37.81 29.72
CA ALA A 567 -41.84 36.43 29.64
C ALA A 567 -41.72 35.80 28.23
N LYS A 568 -41.81 36.59 27.15
CA LYS A 568 -41.66 36.07 25.78
C LYS A 568 -40.21 35.70 25.43
N LEU A 569 -39.24 36.45 25.96
CA LEU A 569 -37.81 36.19 25.73
C LEU A 569 -37.34 34.90 26.40
N THR A 570 -37.74 34.65 27.66
CA THR A 570 -37.34 33.43 28.39
C THR A 570 -37.77 32.16 27.66
N LYS A 571 -38.99 32.13 27.09
CA LYS A 571 -39.49 30.95 26.39
C LYS A 571 -38.68 30.66 25.11
N ARG A 572 -38.36 31.71 24.34
CA ARG A 572 -37.56 31.60 23.11
C ARG A 572 -36.13 31.12 23.34
N ILE A 573 -35.56 31.39 24.52
CA ILE A 573 -34.24 30.89 24.92
C ILE A 573 -34.30 29.38 25.21
N GLU A 574 -35.38 28.89 25.82
CA GLU A 574 -35.54 27.46 26.11
C GLU A 574 -35.82 26.63 24.83
N ASP A 575 -36.62 27.17 23.91
CA ASP A 575 -36.88 26.55 22.59
C ASP A 575 -35.54 26.27 21.85
N LEU A 576 -34.70 27.29 21.70
CA LEU A 576 -33.39 27.21 21.02
C LEU A 576 -32.39 26.27 21.73
N LYS A 577 -32.56 26.07 23.05
CA LYS A 577 -31.68 25.23 23.86
C LYS A 577 -31.89 23.74 23.59
N ASN A 578 -33.14 23.36 23.31
CA ASN A 578 -33.50 22.00 22.92
C ASN A 578 -33.10 21.72 21.47
N GLU A 579 -33.30 22.69 20.56
CA GLU A 579 -32.91 22.60 19.15
C GLU A 579 -31.39 22.41 18.97
N ILE A 580 -30.56 23.08 19.80
CA ILE A 580 -29.11 22.85 19.85
C ILE A 580 -28.77 21.42 20.33
N LYS A 581 -29.53 20.88 21.30
CA LYS A 581 -29.29 19.54 21.83
C LYS A 581 -29.62 18.45 20.81
N GLU A 582 -30.75 18.56 20.11
CA GLU A 582 -31.13 17.61 19.05
C GLU A 582 -30.11 17.57 17.90
N MET A 583 -29.52 18.72 17.52
CA MET A 583 -28.42 18.75 16.55
C MET A 583 -27.13 18.08 17.07
N GLN A 584 -26.90 18.07 18.38
CA GLN A 584 -25.70 17.51 18.99
C GLN A 584 -25.79 15.98 19.15
N ASP A 585 -26.99 15.43 19.37
CA ASP A 585 -27.25 13.99 19.44
C ASP A 585 -27.28 13.30 18.05
N VAL A 586 -27.27 14.07 16.94
CA VAL A 586 -27.32 13.58 15.54
C VAL A 586 -25.96 13.68 14.82
N MET A 587 -24.93 14.25 15.45
CA MET A 587 -23.57 14.27 14.90
C MET A 587 -22.93 12.87 14.99
N PRO A 588 -22.44 12.27 13.89
CA PRO A 588 -21.69 11.02 13.95
C PRO A 588 -20.33 11.24 14.64
N ASP A 589 -19.88 10.25 15.41
CA ASP A 589 -18.60 10.31 16.11
C ASP A 589 -17.42 10.28 15.11
N THR A 590 -16.85 11.45 14.86
CA THR A 590 -15.69 11.62 13.98
C THR A 590 -14.43 10.94 14.52
N GLN A 591 -14.28 10.76 15.83
CA GLN A 591 -13.11 10.07 16.39
C GLN A 591 -13.18 8.56 16.14
N ALA A 592 -14.36 7.96 16.20
CA ALA A 592 -14.56 6.56 15.83
C ALA A 592 -14.24 6.32 14.34
N VAL A 593 -14.70 7.19 13.45
CA VAL A 593 -14.43 7.09 11.99
C VAL A 593 -12.95 7.30 11.68
N ASP A 594 -12.28 8.26 12.32
CA ASP A 594 -10.83 8.46 12.14
C ASP A 594 -10.03 7.23 12.63
N PHE A 595 -10.45 6.58 13.73
CA PHE A 595 -9.84 5.33 14.20
C PHE A 595 -9.99 4.16 13.21
N GLU A 596 -11.16 3.99 12.59
CA GLU A 596 -11.37 2.97 11.54
C GLU A 596 -10.48 3.24 10.30
N ILE A 597 -10.28 4.51 9.95
CA ILE A 597 -9.41 4.92 8.84
C ILE A 597 -7.93 4.66 9.17
N GLU A 598 -7.48 4.91 10.40
CA GLU A 598 -6.12 4.62 10.85
C GLU A 598 -5.86 3.10 10.84
N GLU A 599 -6.78 2.29 11.38
CA GLU A 599 -6.66 0.83 11.40
C GLU A 599 -6.69 0.22 9.98
N ALA A 600 -7.50 0.78 9.07
CA ALA A 600 -7.54 0.38 7.67
C ALA A 600 -6.23 0.69 6.93
N ARG A 601 -5.55 1.80 7.26
CA ARG A 601 -4.22 2.14 6.72
C ARG A 601 -3.16 1.16 7.20
N ASP A 602 -3.11 0.83 8.50
CA ASP A 602 -2.14 -0.12 9.05
C ASP A 602 -2.31 -1.52 8.45
N LYS A 603 -3.56 -1.97 8.26
CA LYS A 603 -3.88 -3.22 7.54
C LYS A 603 -3.38 -3.20 6.10
N LEU A 604 -3.60 -2.11 5.36
CA LEU A 604 -3.10 -1.96 3.99
C LEU A 604 -1.57 -1.98 3.92
N ASP A 605 -0.90 -1.27 4.84
CA ASP A 605 0.55 -1.14 4.86
C ASP A 605 1.24 -2.46 5.28
N ALA A 606 0.60 -3.26 6.16
CA ALA A 606 1.00 -4.63 6.45
C ALA A 606 0.89 -5.56 5.22
N VAL A 607 -0.17 -5.44 4.41
CA VAL A 607 -0.32 -6.19 3.14
C VAL A 607 0.74 -5.77 2.12
N ILE A 608 1.07 -4.48 2.02
CA ILE A 608 2.15 -3.99 1.14
C ILE A 608 3.51 -4.57 1.57
N ARG A 609 3.83 -4.55 2.88
CA ARG A 609 5.03 -5.20 3.44
C ARG A 609 5.09 -6.70 3.13
N ARG A 610 3.97 -7.43 3.24
CA ARG A 610 3.93 -8.86 2.93
C ARG A 610 4.10 -9.14 1.43
N LYS A 611 3.51 -8.32 0.57
CA LYS A 611 3.66 -8.42 -0.89
C LYS A 611 5.12 -8.23 -1.32
N THR A 612 5.78 -7.16 -0.87
CA THR A 612 7.16 -6.87 -1.27
C THR A 612 8.15 -7.93 -0.79
N PHE A 613 7.94 -8.48 0.42
CA PHE A 613 8.70 -9.65 0.90
C PHE A 613 8.54 -10.87 -0.01
N LEU A 614 7.30 -11.22 -0.41
CA LEU A 614 7.02 -12.36 -1.29
C LEU A 614 7.62 -12.15 -2.70
N GLU A 615 7.56 -10.93 -3.25
CA GLU A 615 8.20 -10.62 -4.53
C GLU A 615 9.74 -10.72 -4.49
N GLN A 616 10.36 -10.38 -3.35
CA GLN A 616 11.81 -10.56 -3.16
C GLN A 616 12.18 -12.03 -3.01
N ALA A 617 11.45 -12.79 -2.17
CA ALA A 617 11.66 -14.22 -1.98
C ALA A 617 11.49 -15.01 -3.30
N ALA A 618 10.46 -14.70 -4.10
CA ALA A 618 10.25 -15.31 -5.40
C ALA A 618 11.40 -15.01 -6.38
N LYS A 619 11.91 -13.77 -6.43
CA LYS A 619 13.06 -13.40 -7.27
C LYS A 619 14.33 -14.17 -6.89
N GLN A 620 14.57 -14.37 -5.59
CA GLN A 620 15.69 -15.16 -5.12
C GLN A 620 15.55 -16.65 -5.50
N PHE A 621 14.38 -17.25 -5.20
CA PHE A 621 14.09 -18.64 -5.54
C PHE A 621 14.24 -18.93 -7.04
N PHE A 622 13.66 -18.09 -7.91
CA PHE A 622 13.80 -18.29 -9.36
C PHE A 622 15.23 -18.09 -9.85
N LYS A 623 16.02 -17.18 -9.25
CA LYS A 623 17.45 -17.04 -9.56
C LYS A 623 18.21 -18.32 -9.25
N GLU A 624 18.06 -18.85 -8.04
CA GLU A 624 18.72 -20.09 -7.58
C GLU A 624 18.31 -21.28 -8.46
N LEU A 625 17.01 -21.40 -8.79
CA LEU A 625 16.50 -22.42 -9.69
C LEU A 625 17.14 -22.34 -11.09
N TYR A 626 17.30 -21.15 -11.67
CA TYR A 626 17.96 -21.00 -12.96
C TYR A 626 19.48 -21.24 -12.91
N GLU A 627 20.14 -20.93 -11.79
CA GLU A 627 21.55 -21.27 -11.57
C GLU A 627 21.75 -22.80 -11.51
N VAL A 628 20.94 -23.51 -10.73
CA VAL A 628 20.95 -24.99 -10.63
C VAL A 628 20.62 -25.64 -11.98
N ILE A 629 19.57 -25.22 -12.69
CA ILE A 629 19.26 -25.73 -14.03
C ILE A 629 20.43 -25.44 -15.01
N GLY A 630 21.08 -24.29 -14.88
CA GLY A 630 22.27 -23.93 -15.65
C GLY A 630 23.50 -24.80 -15.33
N GLU A 631 23.62 -25.32 -14.11
CA GLU A 631 24.65 -26.28 -13.70
C GLU A 631 24.35 -27.70 -14.19
N HIS A 632 23.14 -28.19 -13.97
CA HIS A 632 22.71 -29.49 -14.47
C HIS A 632 22.81 -29.58 -16.00
N ARG A 633 22.45 -28.52 -16.73
CA ARG A 633 22.63 -28.47 -18.20
C ARG A 633 24.10 -28.48 -18.63
N ARG A 634 25.01 -27.84 -17.85
CA ARG A 634 26.46 -27.89 -18.10
C ARG A 634 27.04 -29.27 -17.79
N ALA A 635 26.61 -29.91 -16.70
CA ALA A 635 27.00 -31.27 -16.35
C ALA A 635 26.56 -32.28 -17.43
N LEU A 636 25.29 -32.25 -17.83
CA LEU A 636 24.74 -33.12 -18.89
C LEU A 636 25.48 -32.92 -20.22
N HIS A 637 25.73 -31.67 -20.61
CA HIS A 637 26.52 -31.35 -21.81
C HIS A 637 27.94 -31.94 -21.73
N ASN A 638 28.62 -31.80 -20.58
CA ASN A 638 29.98 -32.30 -20.40
C ASN A 638 30.08 -33.84 -20.39
N ILE A 639 29.02 -34.54 -19.97
CA ILE A 639 28.90 -36.00 -20.13
C ILE A 639 28.76 -36.33 -21.62
N LEU A 640 27.74 -35.75 -22.28
CA LEU A 640 27.44 -35.98 -23.70
C LEU A 640 28.57 -35.60 -24.67
N THR A 641 29.49 -34.70 -24.29
CA THR A 641 30.69 -34.40 -25.08
C THR A 641 31.88 -35.31 -24.78
N LYS A 642 32.01 -35.87 -23.57
CA LYS A 642 33.09 -36.81 -23.24
C LYS A 642 32.97 -38.11 -24.04
N ASP A 643 31.75 -38.63 -24.16
CA ASP A 643 31.48 -39.87 -24.91
C ASP A 643 31.54 -39.68 -26.44
N ARG A 644 31.91 -38.48 -26.92
CA ARG A 644 32.30 -38.21 -28.32
C ARG A 644 33.81 -38.03 -28.52
N THR A 645 34.62 -38.37 -27.51
CA THR A 645 36.09 -38.27 -27.54
C THR A 645 36.79 -39.58 -27.16
N LYS A 646 36.07 -40.70 -27.27
CA LYS A 646 36.58 -42.05 -27.50
C LYS A 646 36.11 -42.50 -28.89
#